data_AF-A0ABD1D8P5-F1
#
_entry.id   AF-A0ABD1D8P5-F1
#
_cell.length_a   1.000
_cell.length_b   1.000
_cell.length_c   1.000
_cell.angle_alpha   90.00
_cell.angle_beta   90.00
_cell.angle_gamma   90.00
#
_symmetry.space_group_name_H-M   'P 1'
#
loop_
_entity.id
_entity.type
_entity.pdbx_description
1 polymer ?
#
loop_
_entity_poly.entity_id
_entity_poly.type
_entity_poly.pdbx_seq_one_letter_code
_entity_poly.pdbx_strand_id
1 'polypeptide(L)'
;MIIKRTNTHSRKLLTNVTFFALYLKKKMDFYYLPGSAPCRAVQMTAAAVGVELNLKLTNLMAGEHMKPEFLKLNPQHCIPTLVDGSFPVWESRAIMIYLVEKYGKDESLYPKDPQKRAVVNQRLFFDQGTLYQRFADYFYPQIFAKQPANADNEKKMLDGLDFLNTFLGGSKYVAGDQLTIADLTILATVSTYDVAKVDLAKYPNVASWYARLRKEAPGAAINEAGCCLLYACVIHPSFSLSSPTRPFPQTNTSLAQINPQHCIPTLVDDGFSLWESRAIQIYLVEKYAKDDALYPKDPQKRAVVNQRLFFDQGTLYQRFTEYHHPQLFHKQPANPELYRKMNEGLELLNSFLTSQFVAGDVLTIADLCIYATISSYDAAKVDLTPFPNVTRWLSKLRKEAPGAALNEAGLEDFKAFLAKFVQPNKLNPQHCVPTLVDGDFSIWESRAIMIYLVDKYGKDDSLYPRDPQRRAVINQRLFFDMGTLYQRFADYYYPQMFEGAAENPDAYTKIGEALGFLECFLEGQTFVAGGDSLSLADLSLLASLTTFEVAGYDISEFKNVSDWYGRIQKIAPGADLNKSWAEAARPLFDKLNPQHTIPTLVDNGFSLWESRAIQIYLVEKYGKDDSLYPKDPQKRALVNQRLFFDMGVFYQRFGDYWYPQIFAKQPANADNEKKMQEAVAFLNTFLEGHQYAAGDQLTIADLSLAASAATYEVAGFDFSKYPNVQAWLERCKKNAPGYDLNQAGADDFKAKFLGGK
;
A
#
# COMPACT_ATOMS: atom_id res chain seq x y z
N MET A 1 13.20 61.00 -22.97
CA MET A 1 14.57 60.90 -23.50
C MET A 1 14.57 59.85 -24.60
N ILE A 2 14.97 60.25 -25.81
CA ILE A 2 14.87 59.48 -27.06
C ILE A 2 15.97 58.42 -27.10
N ILE A 3 15.63 57.16 -27.40
CA ILE A 3 16.49 56.28 -28.22
C ILE A 3 15.59 55.55 -29.24
N LYS A 4 15.81 55.90 -30.52
CA LYS A 4 15.26 55.25 -31.72
C LYS A 4 16.16 54.05 -32.10
N ARG A 5 15.48 52.99 -32.55
CA ARG A 5 15.85 51.96 -33.56
C ARG A 5 17.35 51.63 -33.76
N THR A 6 17.68 50.34 -33.62
CA THR A 6 18.29 49.56 -34.72
C THR A 6 18.11 48.05 -34.55
N ASN A 7 17.88 47.39 -35.69
CA ASN A 7 18.01 45.96 -36.01
C ASN A 7 16.90 44.96 -35.63
N THR A 8 15.94 44.87 -36.54
CA THR A 8 14.96 43.78 -36.75
C THR A 8 15.56 42.51 -37.39
N HIS A 9 16.88 42.37 -37.54
CA HIS A 9 17.51 41.19 -38.16
C HIS A 9 18.08 40.16 -37.17
N SER A 10 18.26 40.50 -35.89
CA SER A 10 18.73 39.55 -34.86
C SER A 10 17.61 38.78 -34.16
N ARG A 11 16.34 39.25 -34.24
CA ARG A 11 15.19 38.52 -33.68
C ARG A 11 14.76 37.33 -34.53
N LYS A 12 14.88 37.37 -35.86
CA LYS A 12 14.55 36.24 -36.76
C LYS A 12 15.58 35.12 -36.71
N LEU A 13 16.85 35.40 -36.41
CA LEU A 13 17.86 34.34 -36.29
C LEU A 13 17.74 33.60 -34.95
N LEU A 14 17.41 34.29 -33.85
CA LEU A 14 17.10 33.61 -32.58
C LEU A 14 15.75 32.87 -32.63
N THR A 15 14.70 33.44 -33.23
CA THR A 15 13.44 32.70 -33.37
C THR A 15 13.56 31.53 -34.32
N ASN A 16 14.31 31.61 -35.41
CA ASN A 16 14.48 30.47 -36.32
C ASN A 16 15.41 29.41 -35.77
N VAL A 17 16.46 29.72 -34.99
CA VAL A 17 17.31 28.70 -34.34
C VAL A 17 16.61 28.05 -33.15
N THR A 18 15.78 28.79 -32.39
CA THR A 18 14.94 28.23 -31.34
C THR A 18 13.73 27.47 -31.90
N PHE A 19 13.14 27.90 -33.03
CA PHE A 19 12.15 27.12 -33.77
C PHE A 19 12.77 25.88 -34.42
N PHE A 20 13.97 25.95 -35.02
CA PHE A 20 14.66 24.77 -35.57
C PHE A 20 15.06 23.78 -34.47
N ALA A 21 15.50 24.25 -33.30
CA ALA A 21 15.81 23.40 -32.15
C ALA A 21 14.56 22.78 -31.51
N LEU A 22 13.39 23.43 -31.60
CA LEU A 22 12.10 22.86 -31.21
C LEU A 22 11.51 21.93 -32.29
N TYR A 23 11.84 22.15 -33.57
CA TYR A 23 11.45 21.29 -34.71
C TYR A 23 12.35 20.05 -34.86
N LEU A 24 13.51 20.02 -34.17
CA LEU A 24 14.46 18.89 -34.15
C LEU A 24 14.38 18.02 -32.89
N LYS A 25 13.42 18.26 -31.97
CA LYS A 25 13.12 17.27 -30.94
C LYS A 25 12.43 16.08 -31.61
N LYS A 26 13.23 15.10 -32.06
CA LYS A 26 12.77 13.80 -32.55
C LYS A 26 11.86 13.23 -31.44
N LYS A 27 10.54 13.27 -31.65
CA LYS A 27 9.57 12.73 -30.69
C LYS A 27 9.79 11.21 -30.61
N MET A 28 9.81 10.65 -29.41
CA MET A 28 9.94 9.21 -29.22
C MET A 28 8.65 8.54 -29.69
N ASP A 29 8.76 7.51 -30.53
CA ASP A 29 7.59 6.76 -30.99
C ASP A 29 7.10 5.88 -29.83
N PHE A 30 5.81 6.00 -29.49
CA PHE A 30 5.20 5.24 -28.39
C PHE A 30 4.02 4.43 -28.91
N TYR A 31 4.23 3.12 -29.03
CA TYR A 31 3.24 2.15 -29.46
C TYR A 31 2.36 1.75 -28.29
N TYR A 32 1.07 2.07 -28.39
CA TYR A 32 0.17 2.01 -27.25
C TYR A 32 -1.28 1.71 -27.63
N LEU A 33 -2.04 1.29 -26.62
CA LEU A 33 -3.48 1.15 -26.67
C LEU A 33 -4.08 1.99 -25.53
N PRO A 34 -5.02 2.92 -25.79
CA PRO A 34 -5.52 3.85 -24.78
C PRO A 34 -6.13 3.18 -23.53
N GLY A 35 -6.85 2.08 -23.72
CA GLY A 35 -7.47 1.32 -22.63
C GLY A 35 -6.51 0.46 -21.79
N SER A 36 -5.23 0.37 -22.17
CA SER A 36 -4.22 -0.47 -21.48
C SER A 36 -3.61 0.27 -20.30
N ALA A 37 -3.75 -0.26 -19.09
CA ALA A 37 -3.17 0.33 -17.87
C ALA A 37 -1.63 0.49 -17.95
N PRO A 38 -0.86 -0.52 -18.41
CA PRO A 38 0.57 -0.36 -18.65
C PRO A 38 0.92 0.80 -19.61
N CYS A 39 0.08 1.05 -20.63
CA CYS A 39 0.29 2.17 -21.55
C CYS A 39 0.01 3.53 -20.89
N ARG A 40 -1.07 3.64 -20.11
CA ARG A 40 -1.44 4.86 -19.38
C ARG A 40 -0.37 5.22 -18.34
N ALA A 41 0.22 4.23 -17.66
CA ALA A 41 1.30 4.44 -16.70
C ALA A 41 2.54 5.10 -17.35
N VAL A 42 2.94 4.65 -18.55
CA VAL A 42 4.04 5.27 -19.31
C VAL A 42 3.69 6.69 -19.73
N GLN A 43 2.45 6.94 -20.19
CA GLN A 43 2.02 8.28 -20.60
C GLN A 43 1.99 9.27 -19.42
N MET A 44 1.51 8.83 -18.25
CA MET A 44 1.58 9.63 -17.02
C MET A 44 3.03 9.94 -16.63
N THR A 45 3.92 8.96 -16.76
CA THR A 45 5.35 9.17 -16.47
C THR A 45 5.99 10.15 -17.45
N ALA A 46 5.71 10.01 -18.76
CA ALA A 46 6.17 10.96 -19.78
C ALA A 46 5.66 12.39 -19.48
N ALA A 47 4.39 12.54 -19.10
CA ALA A 47 3.84 13.82 -18.67
C ALA A 47 4.57 14.37 -17.43
N ALA A 48 4.88 13.53 -16.45
CA ALA A 48 5.59 13.91 -15.22
C ALA A 48 7.00 14.46 -15.51
N VAL A 49 7.71 13.86 -16.45
CA VAL A 49 9.07 14.29 -16.83
C VAL A 49 9.10 15.34 -17.95
N GLY A 50 7.93 15.76 -18.47
CA GLY A 50 7.82 16.76 -19.54
C GLY A 50 8.26 16.26 -20.91
N VAL A 51 8.14 14.95 -21.16
CA VAL A 51 8.41 14.31 -22.44
C VAL A 51 7.13 14.25 -23.28
N GLU A 52 7.21 14.75 -24.51
CA GLU A 52 6.15 14.60 -25.50
C GLU A 52 6.39 13.34 -26.35
N LEU A 53 5.40 12.43 -26.36
CA LEU A 53 5.46 11.17 -27.11
C LEU A 53 4.77 11.30 -28.47
N ASN A 54 5.34 10.66 -29.49
CA ASN A 54 4.64 10.42 -30.75
C ASN A 54 3.76 9.17 -30.62
N LEU A 55 2.50 9.38 -30.31
CA LEU A 55 1.55 8.30 -30.01
C LEU A 55 1.21 7.48 -31.27
N LYS A 56 1.64 6.22 -31.30
CA LYS A 56 1.34 5.22 -32.33
C LYS A 56 0.25 4.27 -31.81
N LEU A 57 -1.01 4.57 -32.13
CA LEU A 57 -2.12 3.66 -31.78
C LEU A 57 -1.86 2.29 -32.41
N THR A 58 -1.87 1.24 -31.58
CA THR A 58 -1.60 -0.14 -32.01
C THR A 58 -2.77 -1.03 -31.63
N ASN A 59 -3.55 -1.45 -32.62
CA ASN A 59 -4.73 -2.27 -32.44
C ASN A 59 -4.35 -3.75 -32.24
N LEU A 60 -4.42 -4.22 -30.99
CA LEU A 60 -4.14 -5.60 -30.65
C LEU A 60 -5.13 -6.58 -31.26
N MET A 61 -6.41 -6.21 -31.37
CA MET A 61 -7.46 -7.06 -31.93
C MET A 61 -7.29 -7.27 -33.44
N ALA A 62 -6.67 -6.32 -34.12
CA ALA A 62 -6.31 -6.45 -35.53
C ALA A 62 -4.93 -7.11 -35.76
N GLY A 63 -4.27 -7.59 -34.69
CA GLY A 63 -2.99 -8.28 -34.79
C GLY A 63 -1.81 -7.38 -35.20
N GLU A 64 -1.90 -6.06 -35.02
CA GLU A 64 -0.83 -5.14 -35.50
C GLU A 64 0.54 -5.37 -34.84
N HIS A 65 0.52 -5.78 -33.58
CA HIS A 65 1.71 -6.17 -32.80
C HIS A 65 2.37 -7.48 -33.28
N MET A 66 1.67 -8.27 -34.10
CA MET A 66 2.20 -9.51 -34.69
C MET A 66 2.85 -9.29 -36.06
N LYS A 67 2.77 -8.06 -36.61
CA LYS A 67 3.29 -7.79 -37.96
C LYS A 67 4.82 -7.73 -37.95
N PRO A 68 5.50 -8.19 -39.02
CA PRO A 68 6.96 -8.25 -39.06
C PRO A 68 7.67 -6.93 -38.74
N GLU A 69 7.08 -5.79 -39.14
CA GLU A 69 7.61 -4.46 -38.82
C GLU A 69 7.62 -4.15 -37.32
N PHE A 70 6.63 -4.63 -36.57
CA PHE A 70 6.57 -4.46 -35.11
C PHE A 70 7.48 -5.47 -34.41
N LEU A 71 7.50 -6.73 -34.87
CA LEU A 71 8.35 -7.78 -34.31
C LEU A 71 9.85 -7.44 -34.37
N LYS A 72 10.28 -6.70 -35.40
CA LYS A 72 11.65 -6.17 -35.52
C LYS A 72 11.99 -5.17 -34.40
N LEU A 73 11.00 -4.47 -33.87
CA LEU A 73 11.19 -3.52 -32.76
C LEU A 73 11.08 -4.23 -31.42
N ASN A 74 10.10 -5.12 -31.28
CA ASN A 74 9.82 -5.85 -30.06
C ASN A 74 9.46 -7.32 -30.38
N PRO A 75 10.40 -8.26 -30.20
CA PRO A 75 10.16 -9.67 -30.47
C PRO A 75 9.19 -10.34 -29.47
N GLN A 76 8.94 -9.72 -28.31
CA GLN A 76 7.86 -10.14 -27.39
C GLN A 76 6.47 -9.66 -27.85
N HIS A 77 6.36 -9.00 -29.00
CA HIS A 77 5.09 -8.67 -29.65
C HIS A 77 4.10 -7.96 -28.70
N CYS A 78 4.61 -7.17 -27.75
CA CYS A 78 3.81 -6.59 -26.67
C CYS A 78 3.79 -5.06 -26.70
N ILE A 79 2.79 -4.49 -26.04
CA ILE A 79 2.71 -3.04 -25.77
C ILE A 79 2.60 -2.82 -24.25
N PRO A 80 3.08 -1.68 -23.73
CA PRO A 80 3.72 -0.57 -24.45
C PRO A 80 5.10 -0.89 -25.02
N THR A 81 5.43 -0.26 -26.15
CA THR A 81 6.80 -0.21 -26.71
C THR A 81 7.16 1.25 -27.02
N LEU A 82 8.30 1.72 -26.52
CA LEU A 82 8.85 3.05 -26.75
C LEU A 82 10.09 2.95 -27.64
N VAL A 83 10.23 3.84 -28.62
CA VAL A 83 11.42 3.94 -29.47
C VAL A 83 12.02 5.33 -29.32
N ASP A 84 13.19 5.39 -28.69
CA ASP A 84 13.99 6.61 -28.56
C ASP A 84 15.14 6.59 -29.58
N GLY A 85 14.92 7.26 -30.72
CA GLY A 85 15.87 7.24 -31.82
C GLY A 85 15.95 5.86 -32.46
N SER A 86 17.07 5.15 -32.26
CA SER A 86 17.28 3.76 -32.71
C SER A 86 17.15 2.74 -31.58
N PHE A 87 16.75 3.18 -30.39
CA PHE A 87 16.69 2.34 -29.18
C PHE A 87 15.23 1.97 -28.86
N PRO A 88 14.78 0.75 -29.23
CA PRO A 88 13.50 0.24 -28.76
C PRO A 88 13.62 -0.29 -27.33
N VAL A 89 12.63 0.04 -26.50
CA VAL A 89 12.47 -0.52 -25.15
C VAL A 89 10.99 -0.77 -24.89
N TRP A 90 10.71 -1.94 -24.35
CA TRP A 90 9.39 -2.44 -23.94
C TRP A 90 9.47 -2.93 -22.50
N GLU A 91 8.34 -3.36 -21.94
CA GLU A 91 8.07 -3.45 -20.49
C GLU A 91 7.79 -2.08 -19.88
N SER A 92 6.51 -1.82 -19.58
CA SER A 92 6.01 -0.54 -19.07
C SER A 92 6.83 0.04 -17.91
N ARG A 93 7.14 -0.76 -16.88
CA ARG A 93 7.87 -0.30 -15.70
C ARG A 93 9.36 -0.03 -16.01
N ALA A 94 9.97 -0.76 -16.94
CA ALA A 94 11.31 -0.45 -17.46
C ALA A 94 11.32 0.87 -18.25
N ILE A 95 10.30 1.09 -19.10
CA ILE A 95 10.13 2.37 -19.82
C ILE A 95 9.97 3.53 -18.83
N MET A 96 9.19 3.35 -17.77
CA MET A 96 8.98 4.38 -16.75
C MET A 96 10.29 4.77 -16.04
N ILE A 97 11.08 3.77 -15.62
CA ILE A 97 12.42 4.02 -15.03
C ILE A 97 13.31 4.76 -16.05
N TYR A 98 13.36 4.29 -17.31
CA TYR A 98 14.14 4.91 -18.37
C TYR A 98 13.80 6.39 -18.59
N LEU A 99 12.51 6.72 -18.65
CA LEU A 99 12.04 8.09 -18.85
C LEU A 99 12.45 9.00 -17.69
N VAL A 100 12.34 8.53 -16.45
CA VAL A 100 12.76 9.32 -15.27
C VAL A 100 14.27 9.48 -15.20
N GLU A 101 15.04 8.42 -15.44
CA GLU A 101 16.50 8.50 -15.38
C GLU A 101 17.09 9.40 -16.47
N LYS A 102 16.49 9.40 -17.66
CA LYS A 102 17.00 10.18 -18.80
C LYS A 102 16.46 11.62 -18.84
N TYR A 103 15.20 11.83 -18.43
CA TYR A 103 14.51 13.12 -18.62
C TYR A 103 13.96 13.72 -17.33
N GLY A 104 14.06 13.03 -16.19
CA GLY A 104 13.67 13.55 -14.89
C GLY A 104 14.41 14.83 -14.53
N LYS A 105 13.68 15.79 -13.96
CA LYS A 105 14.24 17.09 -13.56
C LYS A 105 14.98 17.00 -12.23
N ASP A 106 14.57 16.07 -11.39
CA ASP A 106 15.10 15.81 -10.06
C ASP A 106 14.88 14.34 -9.70
N GLU A 107 15.25 13.97 -8.47
CA GLU A 107 15.20 12.59 -7.96
C GLU A 107 13.86 12.25 -7.27
N SER A 108 12.83 13.10 -7.37
CA SER A 108 11.56 12.88 -6.66
C SER A 108 10.83 11.63 -7.14
N LEU A 109 10.75 11.43 -8.46
CA LEU A 109 10.00 10.31 -9.06
C LEU A 109 10.71 8.96 -8.95
N TYR A 110 12.04 8.98 -8.81
CA TYR A 110 12.90 7.80 -8.67
C TYR A 110 14.17 8.14 -7.85
N PRO A 111 14.09 8.11 -6.50
CA PRO A 111 15.17 8.55 -5.60
C PRO A 111 16.49 7.82 -5.86
N LYS A 112 17.65 8.45 -5.64
CA LYS A 112 18.96 7.76 -5.71
C LYS A 112 19.38 7.08 -4.41
N ASP A 113 18.75 7.44 -3.29
CA ASP A 113 18.95 6.75 -2.03
C ASP A 113 18.58 5.26 -2.17
N PRO A 114 19.50 4.31 -1.89
CA PRO A 114 19.27 2.89 -2.16
C PRO A 114 18.04 2.33 -1.45
N GLN A 115 17.76 2.74 -0.20
CA GLN A 115 16.61 2.23 0.55
C GLN A 115 15.30 2.75 -0.02
N LYS A 116 15.20 4.07 -0.28
CA LYS A 116 14.00 4.66 -0.90
C LYS A 116 13.74 4.09 -2.28
N ARG A 117 14.79 3.94 -3.11
CA ARG A 117 14.70 3.34 -4.44
C ARG A 117 14.27 1.88 -4.38
N ALA A 118 14.78 1.12 -3.41
CA ALA A 118 14.38 -0.27 -3.22
C ALA A 118 12.89 -0.42 -2.91
N VAL A 119 12.32 0.47 -2.09
CA VAL A 119 10.87 0.50 -1.85
C VAL A 119 10.10 0.82 -3.15
N VAL A 120 10.56 1.79 -3.95
CA VAL A 120 9.94 2.08 -5.26
C VAL A 120 9.98 0.84 -6.16
N ASN A 121 11.15 0.22 -6.32
CA ASN A 121 11.31 -0.99 -7.13
C ASN A 121 10.43 -2.14 -6.64
N GLN A 122 10.36 -2.37 -5.32
CA GLN A 122 9.47 -3.35 -4.70
C GLN A 122 8.02 -3.11 -5.11
N ARG A 123 7.53 -1.86 -5.10
CA ARG A 123 6.16 -1.52 -5.52
C ARG A 123 5.95 -1.73 -7.02
N LEU A 124 6.95 -1.48 -7.86
CA LEU A 124 6.87 -1.76 -9.30
C LEU A 124 6.75 -3.27 -9.59
N PHE A 125 7.54 -4.11 -8.91
CA PHE A 125 7.45 -5.57 -9.04
C PHE A 125 6.18 -6.14 -8.42
N PHE A 126 5.74 -5.61 -7.27
CA PHE A 126 4.44 -5.93 -6.68
C PHE A 126 3.29 -5.63 -7.64
N ASP A 127 3.28 -4.46 -8.28
CA ASP A 127 2.25 -4.11 -9.24
C ASP A 127 2.25 -5.06 -10.45
N GLN A 128 3.42 -5.41 -10.99
CA GLN A 128 3.50 -6.34 -12.12
C GLN A 128 3.09 -7.77 -11.77
N GLY A 129 3.68 -8.35 -10.72
CA GLY A 129 3.55 -9.77 -10.40
C GLY A 129 2.37 -10.12 -9.49
N THR A 130 1.80 -9.13 -8.81
CA THR A 130 0.69 -9.33 -7.87
C THR A 130 -0.54 -8.52 -8.28
N LEU A 131 -0.48 -7.19 -8.25
CA LEU A 131 -1.69 -6.38 -8.38
C LEU A 131 -2.31 -6.45 -9.79
N TYR A 132 -1.57 -6.07 -10.82
CA TYR A 132 -2.05 -6.10 -12.21
C TYR A 132 -2.25 -7.53 -12.72
N GLN A 133 -1.34 -8.45 -12.38
CA GLN A 133 -1.46 -9.84 -12.84
C GLN A 133 -2.73 -10.50 -12.30
N ARG A 134 -3.05 -10.35 -11.01
CA ARG A 134 -4.26 -10.94 -10.43
C ARG A 134 -5.54 -10.30 -10.95
N PHE A 135 -5.52 -9.01 -11.29
CA PHE A 135 -6.60 -8.37 -12.04
C PHE A 135 -6.79 -9.04 -13.41
N ALA A 136 -5.72 -9.21 -14.17
CA ALA A 136 -5.75 -9.82 -15.49
C ALA A 136 -6.24 -11.27 -15.41
N ASP A 137 -5.73 -12.08 -14.48
CA ASP A 137 -6.10 -13.48 -14.29
C ASP A 137 -7.58 -13.67 -13.92
N TYR A 138 -8.19 -12.68 -13.26
CA TYR A 138 -9.61 -12.70 -12.94
C TYR A 138 -10.47 -12.17 -14.10
N PHE A 139 -10.23 -10.94 -14.59
CA PHE A 139 -11.12 -10.27 -15.53
C PHE A 139 -10.88 -10.64 -17.01
N TYR A 140 -9.64 -10.85 -17.45
CA TYR A 140 -9.37 -11.06 -18.88
C TYR A 140 -9.97 -12.37 -19.44
N PRO A 141 -9.97 -13.51 -18.72
CA PRO A 141 -10.69 -14.70 -19.17
C PRO A 141 -12.20 -14.45 -19.36
N GLN A 142 -12.81 -13.63 -18.50
CA GLN A 142 -14.23 -13.28 -18.60
C GLN A 142 -14.50 -12.36 -19.80
N ILE A 143 -13.64 -11.36 -19.99
CA ILE A 143 -13.78 -10.35 -21.03
C ILE A 143 -13.47 -10.92 -22.43
N PHE A 144 -12.31 -11.54 -22.61
CA PHE A 144 -11.79 -11.91 -23.92
C PHE A 144 -12.10 -13.35 -24.30
N ALA A 145 -12.20 -14.25 -23.32
CA ALA A 145 -12.50 -15.67 -23.55
C ALA A 145 -13.92 -16.07 -23.12
N LYS A 146 -14.72 -15.13 -22.59
CA LYS A 146 -16.11 -15.36 -22.12
C LYS A 146 -16.22 -16.50 -21.11
N GLN A 147 -15.17 -16.74 -20.34
CA GLN A 147 -15.16 -17.74 -19.28
C GLN A 147 -15.94 -17.24 -18.05
N PRO A 148 -16.55 -18.12 -17.25
CA PRO A 148 -17.19 -17.71 -16.01
C PRO A 148 -16.17 -17.15 -15.01
N ALA A 149 -16.64 -16.32 -14.08
CA ALA A 149 -15.82 -15.83 -12.98
C ALA A 149 -15.27 -17.01 -12.14
N ASN A 150 -13.99 -16.92 -11.78
CA ASN A 150 -13.30 -17.92 -10.98
C ASN A 150 -13.11 -17.40 -9.56
N ALA A 151 -13.70 -18.07 -8.57
CA ALA A 151 -13.71 -17.63 -7.17
C ALA A 151 -12.30 -17.57 -6.55
N ASP A 152 -11.40 -18.50 -6.91
CA ASP A 152 -10.03 -18.49 -6.40
C ASP A 152 -9.23 -17.30 -6.94
N ASN A 153 -9.40 -16.98 -8.22
CA ASN A 153 -8.78 -15.80 -8.84
C ASN A 153 -9.39 -14.50 -8.31
N GLU A 154 -10.70 -14.48 -8.02
CA GLU A 154 -11.35 -13.34 -7.36
C GLU A 154 -10.75 -13.08 -5.99
N LYS A 155 -10.65 -14.14 -5.16
CA LYS A 155 -10.04 -14.05 -3.84
C LYS A 155 -8.61 -13.52 -3.92
N LYS A 156 -7.77 -14.09 -4.80
CA LYS A 156 -6.40 -13.60 -5.00
C LYS A 156 -6.38 -12.12 -5.42
N MET A 157 -7.24 -11.73 -6.35
CA MET A 157 -7.35 -10.35 -6.82
C MET A 157 -7.69 -9.38 -5.66
N LEU A 158 -8.62 -9.77 -4.78
CA LEU A 158 -8.98 -9.02 -3.57
C LEU A 158 -7.83 -8.99 -2.56
N ASP A 159 -7.12 -10.10 -2.34
CA ASP A 159 -5.93 -10.16 -1.48
C ASP A 159 -4.83 -9.19 -1.97
N GLY A 160 -4.73 -8.98 -3.30
CA GLY A 160 -3.82 -7.99 -3.88
C GLY A 160 -4.16 -6.56 -3.45
N LEU A 161 -5.44 -6.23 -3.33
CA LEU A 161 -5.90 -4.94 -2.81
C LEU A 161 -5.68 -4.84 -1.29
N ASP A 162 -5.78 -5.93 -0.54
CA ASP A 162 -5.45 -5.97 0.90
C ASP A 162 -3.97 -5.64 1.14
N PHE A 163 -3.06 -6.21 0.35
CA PHE A 163 -1.64 -5.87 0.42
C PHE A 163 -1.39 -4.39 0.09
N LEU A 164 -2.01 -3.86 -0.97
CA LEU A 164 -1.89 -2.45 -1.31
C LEU A 164 -2.46 -1.55 -0.20
N ASN A 165 -3.59 -1.93 0.40
CA ASN A 165 -4.19 -1.21 1.51
C ASN A 165 -3.27 -1.19 2.74
N THR A 166 -2.52 -2.27 2.95
CA THR A 166 -1.51 -2.37 4.00
C THR A 166 -0.31 -1.46 3.72
N PHE A 167 0.21 -1.45 2.50
CA PHE A 167 1.31 -0.54 2.11
C PHE A 167 0.98 0.94 2.29
N LEU A 168 -0.28 1.30 2.08
CA LEU A 168 -0.77 2.67 2.25
C LEU A 168 -1.16 2.99 3.71
N GLY A 169 -1.12 2.02 4.63
CA GLY A 169 -1.57 2.13 6.02
C GLY A 169 -0.76 3.05 6.94
N GLY A 170 0.21 3.80 6.41
CA GLY A 170 1.03 4.75 7.16
C GLY A 170 1.81 5.73 6.28
N SER A 171 1.46 5.87 5.00
CA SER A 171 2.21 6.70 4.05
C SER A 171 1.28 7.41 3.07
N LYS A 172 1.69 8.63 2.67
CA LYS A 172 0.92 9.43 1.71
C LYS A 172 0.96 8.85 0.30
N TYR A 173 2.03 8.16 -0.05
CA TYR A 173 2.24 7.53 -1.36
C TYR A 173 2.67 6.08 -1.17
N VAL A 174 2.54 5.24 -2.20
CA VAL A 174 2.75 3.78 -2.08
C VAL A 174 4.18 3.39 -1.70
N ALA A 175 5.15 4.28 -1.93
CA ALA A 175 6.58 4.09 -1.65
C ALA A 175 7.14 5.11 -0.64
N GLY A 176 6.29 5.75 0.16
CA GLY A 176 6.69 6.67 1.25
C GLY A 176 5.98 8.02 1.19
N ASP A 177 6.72 9.09 1.48
CA ASP A 177 6.13 10.44 1.66
C ASP A 177 6.08 11.29 0.39
N GLN A 178 6.66 10.81 -0.71
CA GLN A 178 6.72 11.52 -1.99
C GLN A 178 6.10 10.70 -3.12
N LEU A 179 5.50 11.38 -4.09
CA LEU A 179 4.98 10.77 -5.31
C LEU A 179 6.14 10.16 -6.10
N THR A 180 6.02 8.90 -6.48
CA THR A 180 7.01 8.21 -7.32
C THR A 180 6.37 7.54 -8.54
N ILE A 181 7.19 6.98 -9.42
CA ILE A 181 6.69 6.14 -10.52
C ILE A 181 5.91 4.91 -10.03
N ALA A 182 6.11 4.46 -8.78
CA ALA A 182 5.30 3.41 -8.19
C ALA A 182 3.82 3.83 -8.05
N ASP A 183 3.56 5.09 -7.66
CA ASP A 183 2.20 5.60 -7.58
C ASP A 183 1.56 5.68 -8.97
N LEU A 184 2.31 6.08 -9.99
CA LEU A 184 1.79 6.23 -11.35
C LEU A 184 1.38 4.87 -11.95
N THR A 185 2.20 3.81 -11.76
CA THR A 185 1.84 2.48 -12.28
C THR A 185 0.66 1.88 -11.53
N ILE A 186 0.67 1.96 -10.19
CA ILE A 186 -0.43 1.43 -9.36
C ILE A 186 -1.72 2.23 -9.61
N LEU A 187 -1.63 3.54 -9.89
CA LEU A 187 -2.81 4.35 -10.20
C LEU A 187 -3.48 3.89 -11.48
N ALA A 188 -2.70 3.59 -12.52
CA ALA A 188 -3.24 3.04 -13.75
C ALA A 188 -3.93 1.69 -13.52
N THR A 189 -3.34 0.82 -12.68
CA THR A 189 -3.92 -0.46 -12.29
C THR A 189 -5.21 -0.27 -11.49
N VAL A 190 -5.21 0.48 -10.39
CA VAL A 190 -6.39 0.70 -9.53
C VAL A 190 -7.54 1.41 -10.26
N SER A 191 -7.26 2.35 -11.17
CA SER A 191 -8.30 2.91 -12.04
C SER A 191 -8.97 1.87 -12.94
N THR A 192 -8.28 0.78 -13.27
CA THR A 192 -8.85 -0.33 -14.05
C THR A 192 -9.78 -1.19 -13.17
N TYR A 193 -9.43 -1.38 -11.89
CA TYR A 193 -10.32 -2.00 -10.90
C TYR A 193 -11.63 -1.22 -10.70
N ASP A 194 -11.53 0.11 -10.59
CA ASP A 194 -12.70 0.99 -10.46
C ASP A 194 -13.62 0.91 -11.69
N VAL A 195 -13.03 0.95 -12.89
CA VAL A 195 -13.77 0.75 -14.15
C VAL A 195 -14.46 -0.62 -14.20
N ALA A 196 -13.80 -1.65 -13.69
CA ALA A 196 -14.35 -3.00 -13.56
C ALA A 196 -15.33 -3.18 -12.38
N LYS A 197 -15.69 -2.09 -11.68
CA LYS A 197 -16.67 -2.05 -10.59
C LYS A 197 -16.28 -2.87 -9.35
N VAL A 198 -14.99 -3.04 -9.11
CA VAL A 198 -14.51 -3.57 -7.83
C VAL A 198 -14.76 -2.51 -6.75
N ASP A 199 -15.39 -2.92 -5.64
CA ASP A 199 -15.71 -2.03 -4.53
C ASP A 199 -14.46 -1.62 -3.74
N LEU A 200 -13.85 -0.51 -4.16
CA LEU A 200 -12.67 0.05 -3.52
C LEU A 200 -12.95 0.58 -2.09
N ALA A 201 -14.21 0.82 -1.72
CA ALA A 201 -14.56 1.36 -0.40
C ALA A 201 -14.19 0.40 0.75
N LYS A 202 -14.06 -0.90 0.45
CA LYS A 202 -13.57 -1.93 1.39
C LYS A 202 -12.10 -1.72 1.78
N TYR A 203 -11.35 -0.94 1.00
CA TYR A 203 -9.92 -0.72 1.16
C TYR A 203 -9.67 0.78 1.44
N PRO A 204 -9.88 1.25 2.68
CA PRO A 204 -9.96 2.69 2.98
C PRO A 204 -8.69 3.47 2.61
N ASN A 205 -7.51 2.86 2.77
CA ASN A 205 -6.25 3.51 2.42
C ASN A 205 -6.09 3.60 0.90
N VAL A 206 -6.48 2.54 0.18
CA VAL A 206 -6.51 2.53 -1.29
C VAL A 206 -7.52 3.55 -1.81
N ALA A 207 -8.74 3.59 -1.27
CA ALA A 207 -9.79 4.51 -1.69
C ALA A 207 -9.37 5.97 -1.50
N SER A 208 -8.78 6.31 -0.33
CA SER A 208 -8.28 7.66 -0.05
C SER A 208 -7.12 8.04 -0.97
N TRP A 209 -6.13 7.15 -1.10
CA TRP A 209 -5.00 7.36 -2.00
C TRP A 209 -5.45 7.51 -3.45
N TYR A 210 -6.36 6.66 -3.92
CA TYR A 210 -6.90 6.67 -5.28
C TYR A 210 -7.66 7.97 -5.57
N ALA A 211 -8.55 8.38 -4.67
CA ALA A 211 -9.34 9.60 -4.80
C ALA A 211 -8.49 10.87 -4.89
N ARG A 212 -7.31 10.87 -4.24
CA ARG A 212 -6.31 11.93 -4.33
C ARG A 212 -5.53 11.87 -5.64
N LEU A 213 -4.91 10.72 -5.92
CA LEU A 213 -3.99 10.53 -7.04
C LEU A 213 -4.69 10.68 -8.40
N ARG A 214 -5.96 10.28 -8.52
CA ARG A 214 -6.76 10.53 -9.75
C ARG A 214 -6.97 12.02 -10.07
N LYS A 215 -6.69 12.92 -9.13
CA LYS A 215 -6.76 14.38 -9.32
C LYS A 215 -5.39 15.03 -9.41
N GLU A 216 -4.45 14.57 -8.59
CA GLU A 216 -3.16 15.24 -8.37
C GLU A 216 -2.01 14.64 -9.19
N ALA A 217 -2.11 13.37 -9.63
CA ALA A 217 -1.00 12.73 -10.33
C ALA A 217 -0.74 13.40 -11.70
N PRO A 218 0.53 13.61 -12.09
CA PRO A 218 0.87 14.04 -13.43
C PRO A 218 0.24 13.12 -14.49
N GLY A 219 -0.49 13.71 -15.43
CA GLY A 219 -1.17 12.96 -16.48
C GLY A 219 -2.42 12.20 -16.01
N ALA A 220 -2.98 12.46 -14.82
CA ALA A 220 -4.20 11.79 -14.34
C ALA A 220 -5.38 11.87 -15.34
N ALA A 221 -5.53 12.97 -16.07
CA ALA A 221 -6.54 13.09 -17.13
C ALA A 221 -6.33 12.11 -18.29
N ILE A 222 -5.09 11.76 -18.62
CA ILE A 222 -4.77 10.73 -19.63
C ILE A 222 -5.23 9.37 -19.12
N ASN A 223 -4.99 9.10 -17.84
CA ASN A 223 -5.42 7.86 -17.20
C ASN A 223 -6.95 7.74 -17.17
N GLU A 224 -7.66 8.79 -16.77
CA GLU A 224 -9.14 8.81 -16.75
C GLU A 224 -9.72 8.62 -18.16
N ALA A 225 -9.18 9.33 -19.16
CA ALA A 225 -9.63 9.20 -20.55
C ALA A 225 -9.46 7.78 -21.08
N GLY A 226 -8.32 7.15 -20.79
CA GLY A 226 -8.10 5.76 -21.17
C GLY A 226 -8.97 4.76 -20.40
N CYS A 227 -9.33 5.05 -19.15
CA CYS A 227 -10.32 4.29 -18.38
C CYS A 227 -11.73 4.40 -18.96
N CYS A 228 -12.15 5.58 -19.42
CA CYS A 228 -13.42 5.73 -20.15
C CYS A 228 -13.44 4.88 -21.43
N LEU A 229 -12.32 4.85 -22.17
CA LEU A 229 -12.20 4.02 -23.37
C LEU A 229 -12.21 2.52 -23.04
N LEU A 230 -11.56 2.10 -21.96
CA LEU A 230 -11.64 0.72 -21.48
C LEU A 230 -13.08 0.33 -21.13
N TYR A 231 -13.77 1.17 -20.36
CA TYR A 231 -15.18 0.95 -19.99
C TYR A 231 -16.05 0.78 -21.25
N ALA A 232 -15.90 1.70 -22.19
CA ALA A 232 -16.68 1.75 -23.41
C ALA A 232 -16.39 0.58 -24.37
N CYS A 233 -15.13 0.18 -24.54
CA CYS A 233 -14.76 -0.83 -25.55
C CYS A 233 -14.80 -2.27 -25.04
N VAL A 234 -14.74 -2.47 -23.73
CA VAL A 234 -14.44 -3.79 -23.15
C VAL A 234 -15.50 -4.25 -22.14
N ILE A 235 -16.06 -3.33 -21.34
CA ILE A 235 -17.01 -3.68 -20.27
C ILE A 235 -18.47 -3.38 -20.67
N HIS A 236 -18.71 -2.43 -21.57
CA HIS A 236 -20.04 -2.16 -22.13
C HIS A 236 -20.03 -2.29 -23.66
N PRO A 237 -20.43 -3.44 -24.25
CA PRO A 237 -20.11 -3.81 -25.64
C PRO A 237 -20.81 -2.99 -26.76
N SER A 238 -21.52 -1.90 -26.42
CA SER A 238 -22.24 -1.06 -27.39
C SER A 238 -21.46 0.15 -27.91
N PHE A 239 -20.19 0.32 -27.54
CA PHE A 239 -19.38 1.46 -28.00
C PHE A 239 -18.35 1.04 -29.07
N SER A 240 -18.51 1.57 -30.29
CA SER A 240 -17.55 1.41 -31.38
C SER A 240 -16.60 2.61 -31.45
N LEU A 241 -15.29 2.36 -31.59
CA LEU A 241 -14.21 3.37 -31.72
C LEU A 241 -14.25 4.20 -33.03
N SER A 242 -15.36 4.19 -33.78
CA SER A 242 -15.41 4.68 -35.17
C SER A 242 -16.01 6.07 -35.37
N SER A 243 -16.29 6.89 -34.34
CA SER A 243 -16.66 8.30 -34.58
C SER A 243 -16.52 9.24 -33.37
N PRO A 244 -15.75 10.33 -33.49
CA PRO A 244 -15.71 11.39 -32.48
C PRO A 244 -16.65 12.53 -32.90
N THR A 245 -17.85 12.64 -32.32
CA THR A 245 -18.65 13.88 -32.43
C THR A 245 -19.29 14.31 -31.11
N ARG A 246 -18.55 15.23 -30.46
CA ARG A 246 -18.94 16.38 -29.62
C ARG A 246 -19.39 16.20 -28.15
N PRO A 247 -19.12 17.25 -27.31
CA PRO A 247 -18.85 17.13 -25.88
C PRO A 247 -19.86 17.87 -24.98
N PHE A 248 -19.75 17.66 -23.66
CA PHE A 248 -20.22 18.59 -22.61
C PHE A 248 -19.16 18.69 -21.50
N PRO A 249 -19.17 19.77 -20.69
CA PRO A 249 -18.00 20.59 -20.44
C PRO A 249 -17.11 20.09 -19.31
N GLN A 250 -15.84 20.48 -19.44
CA GLN A 250 -14.75 20.22 -18.53
C GLN A 250 -14.96 20.86 -17.15
N THR A 251 -14.66 20.11 -16.09
CA THR A 251 -14.21 20.67 -14.80
C THR A 251 -12.82 20.12 -14.49
N ASN A 252 -11.90 21.02 -14.15
CA ASN A 252 -10.60 21.15 -14.82
C ASN A 252 -9.41 20.48 -14.10
N THR A 253 -8.38 20.24 -14.89
CA THR A 253 -7.13 19.52 -14.63
C THR A 253 -6.05 20.38 -13.93
N SER A 254 -6.39 21.46 -13.21
CA SER A 254 -5.37 22.37 -12.65
C SER A 254 -5.91 23.39 -11.63
N LEU A 255 -6.19 22.99 -10.39
CA LEU A 255 -6.67 23.93 -9.35
C LEU A 255 -5.76 25.17 -9.21
N ALA A 256 -4.44 25.02 -9.40
CA ALA A 256 -3.45 26.11 -9.45
C ALA A 256 -3.57 27.11 -10.61
N GLN A 257 -4.19 26.73 -11.74
CA GLN A 257 -4.36 27.62 -12.89
C GLN A 257 -5.68 28.40 -12.84
N ILE A 258 -6.63 27.97 -12.03
CA ILE A 258 -7.99 28.57 -11.94
C ILE A 258 -8.28 29.16 -10.55
N ASN A 259 -7.61 28.67 -9.51
CA ASN A 259 -7.71 29.16 -8.14
C ASN A 259 -6.28 29.35 -7.56
N PRO A 260 -5.80 30.59 -7.43
CA PRO A 260 -4.48 30.90 -6.88
C PRO A 260 -4.34 30.54 -5.38
N GLN A 261 -5.44 30.32 -4.67
CA GLN A 261 -5.45 29.91 -3.26
C GLN A 261 -5.44 28.39 -3.10
N HIS A 262 -5.49 27.65 -4.23
CA HIS A 262 -5.39 26.18 -4.28
C HIS A 262 -6.40 25.47 -3.36
N CYS A 263 -7.53 26.11 -3.08
CA CYS A 263 -8.53 25.62 -2.14
C CYS A 263 -9.77 25.04 -2.84
N ILE A 264 -10.40 24.08 -2.19
CA ILE A 264 -11.72 23.59 -2.59
C ILE A 264 -12.76 24.09 -1.57
N PRO A 265 -14.01 24.38 -1.99
CA PRO A 265 -14.52 24.26 -3.35
C PRO A 265 -14.05 25.40 -4.29
N THR A 266 -13.90 25.08 -5.58
CA THR A 266 -13.72 26.05 -6.68
C THR A 266 -14.76 25.74 -7.76
N LEU A 267 -15.57 26.73 -8.14
CA LEU A 267 -16.51 26.67 -9.25
C LEU A 267 -15.83 27.16 -10.53
N VAL A 268 -16.07 26.45 -11.64
CA VAL A 268 -15.77 26.92 -13.00
C VAL A 268 -17.06 26.86 -13.79
N ASP A 269 -17.47 27.99 -14.34
CA ASP A 269 -18.73 28.16 -15.05
C ASP A 269 -18.49 29.02 -16.29
N ASP A 270 -18.52 28.40 -17.48
CA ASP A 270 -18.21 29.04 -18.77
C ASP A 270 -16.91 29.86 -18.80
N GLY A 271 -15.85 29.36 -18.14
CA GLY A 271 -14.54 30.03 -18.06
C GLY A 271 -14.43 31.11 -16.98
N PHE A 272 -15.52 31.44 -16.29
CA PHE A 272 -15.48 32.20 -15.03
C PHE A 272 -15.12 31.25 -13.89
N SER A 273 -14.06 31.57 -13.14
CA SER A 273 -13.65 30.81 -11.97
C SER A 273 -13.93 31.59 -10.69
N LEU A 274 -14.54 30.92 -9.72
CA LEU A 274 -14.88 31.47 -8.42
C LEU A 274 -14.49 30.46 -7.33
N TRP A 275 -13.69 30.90 -6.37
CA TRP A 275 -13.31 30.15 -5.18
C TRP A 275 -13.77 30.91 -3.93
N GLU A 276 -13.78 30.24 -2.79
CA GLU A 276 -14.56 30.55 -1.57
C GLU A 276 -15.98 29.97 -1.61
N SER A 277 -16.26 29.07 -0.66
CA SER A 277 -17.54 28.33 -0.57
C SER A 277 -18.75 29.26 -0.48
N ARG A 278 -18.62 30.39 0.23
CA ARG A 278 -19.69 31.41 0.34
C ARG A 278 -19.92 32.19 -0.94
N ALA A 279 -18.86 32.57 -1.63
CA ALA A 279 -18.99 33.29 -2.89
C ALA A 279 -19.64 32.39 -3.95
N ILE A 280 -19.26 31.11 -4.00
CA ILE A 280 -19.86 30.10 -4.87
C ILE A 280 -21.35 29.94 -4.55
N GLN A 281 -21.72 29.80 -3.28
CA GLN A 281 -23.12 29.63 -2.87
C GLN A 281 -23.98 30.84 -3.27
N ILE A 282 -23.50 32.07 -3.04
CA ILE A 282 -24.19 33.30 -3.47
C ILE A 282 -24.32 33.33 -4.99
N TYR A 283 -23.25 33.08 -5.73
CA TYR A 283 -23.24 33.08 -7.19
C TYR A 283 -24.23 32.06 -7.78
N LEU A 284 -24.27 30.84 -7.23
CA LEU A 284 -25.18 29.80 -7.70
C LEU A 284 -26.64 30.18 -7.44
N VAL A 285 -26.94 30.78 -6.29
CA VAL A 285 -28.30 31.23 -5.98
C VAL A 285 -28.70 32.42 -6.84
N GLU A 286 -27.82 33.40 -7.06
CA GLU A 286 -28.11 34.52 -7.96
C GLU A 286 -28.29 34.08 -9.42
N LYS A 287 -27.55 33.06 -9.88
CA LYS A 287 -27.61 32.57 -11.26
C LYS A 287 -28.76 31.58 -11.51
N TYR A 288 -29.06 30.70 -10.56
CA TYR A 288 -29.92 29.54 -10.79
C TYR A 288 -31.15 29.44 -9.88
N ALA A 289 -31.29 30.27 -8.84
CA ALA A 289 -32.50 30.23 -8.03
C ALA A 289 -33.73 30.64 -8.85
N LYS A 290 -34.85 29.96 -8.60
CA LYS A 290 -36.11 30.20 -9.32
C LYS A 290 -36.74 31.54 -8.96
N ASP A 291 -36.44 32.04 -7.76
CA ASP A 291 -36.93 33.29 -7.18
C ASP A 291 -35.86 33.88 -6.24
N ASP A 292 -36.16 35.04 -5.63
CA ASP A 292 -35.27 35.70 -4.68
C ASP A 292 -35.50 35.28 -3.22
N ALA A 293 -36.26 34.20 -2.93
CA ALA A 293 -36.55 33.80 -1.56
C ALA A 293 -35.27 33.38 -0.80
N LEU A 294 -34.38 32.63 -1.46
CA LEU A 294 -33.12 32.18 -0.86
C LEU A 294 -32.11 33.33 -0.67
N TYR A 295 -32.12 34.32 -1.57
CA TYR A 295 -31.27 35.50 -1.48
C TYR A 295 -32.02 36.78 -1.91
N PRO A 296 -32.73 37.43 -0.97
CA PRO A 296 -33.66 38.53 -1.27
C PRO A 296 -33.00 39.69 -2.01
N LYS A 297 -33.71 40.32 -2.96
CA LYS A 297 -33.24 41.55 -3.61
C LYS A 297 -33.45 42.80 -2.76
N ASP A 298 -34.40 42.75 -1.83
CA ASP A 298 -34.63 43.83 -0.87
C ASP A 298 -33.35 44.10 -0.04
N PRO A 299 -32.83 45.34 -0.03
CA PRO A 299 -31.55 45.65 0.61
C PRO A 299 -31.51 45.35 2.11
N GLN A 300 -32.63 45.55 2.83
CA GLN A 300 -32.67 45.33 4.27
C GLN A 300 -32.69 43.84 4.60
N LYS A 301 -33.55 43.07 3.93
CA LYS A 301 -33.60 41.60 4.08
C LYS A 301 -32.28 40.96 3.67
N ARG A 302 -31.66 41.42 2.57
CA ARG A 302 -30.34 40.97 2.13
C ARG A 302 -29.25 41.28 3.15
N ALA A 303 -29.29 42.45 3.78
CA ALA A 303 -28.32 42.81 4.81
C ALA A 303 -28.39 41.84 6.02
N VAL A 304 -29.60 41.43 6.42
CA VAL A 304 -29.78 40.42 7.48
C VAL A 304 -29.23 39.06 7.05
N VAL A 305 -29.53 38.59 5.83
CA VAL A 305 -28.98 37.32 5.31
C VAL A 305 -27.46 37.35 5.27
N ASN A 306 -26.86 38.43 4.76
CA ASN A 306 -25.41 38.60 4.73
C ASN A 306 -24.81 38.64 6.15
N GLN A 307 -25.46 39.32 7.10
CA GLN A 307 -25.03 39.33 8.50
C GLN A 307 -24.96 37.90 9.07
N ARG A 308 -25.95 37.05 8.78
CA ARG A 308 -25.97 35.65 9.23
C ARG A 308 -24.91 34.79 8.55
N LEU A 309 -24.65 35.00 7.25
CA LEU A 309 -23.56 34.30 6.54
C LEU A 309 -22.18 34.63 7.09
N PHE A 310 -21.92 35.92 7.36
CA PHE A 310 -20.65 36.37 7.93
C PHE A 310 -20.49 35.95 9.39
N PHE A 311 -21.59 35.91 10.14
CA PHE A 311 -21.60 35.34 11.48
C PHE A 311 -21.23 33.85 11.48
N ASP A 312 -21.77 33.06 10.55
CA ASP A 312 -21.39 31.65 10.45
C ASP A 312 -19.89 31.50 10.17
N GLN A 313 -19.37 32.21 9.15
CA GLN A 313 -17.97 32.11 8.75
C GLN A 313 -17.00 32.60 9.82
N GLY A 314 -17.25 33.79 10.38
CA GLY A 314 -16.34 34.49 11.29
C GLY A 314 -16.60 34.23 12.78
N THR A 315 -17.61 33.44 13.13
CA THR A 315 -17.90 33.11 14.53
C THR A 315 -18.17 31.64 14.72
N LEU A 316 -19.22 31.06 14.13
CA LEU A 316 -19.57 29.66 14.38
C LEU A 316 -18.49 28.71 13.84
N TYR A 317 -18.25 28.71 12.53
CA TYR A 317 -17.27 27.83 11.91
C TYR A 317 -15.87 28.05 12.48
N GLN A 318 -15.45 29.31 12.63
CA GLN A 318 -14.15 29.63 13.21
C GLN A 318 -14.00 29.06 14.63
N ARG A 319 -14.94 29.32 15.55
CA ARG A 319 -14.84 28.83 16.93
C ARG A 319 -14.92 27.32 17.04
N PHE A 320 -15.70 26.66 16.17
CA PHE A 320 -15.71 25.21 16.05
C PHE A 320 -14.32 24.66 15.70
N THR A 321 -13.67 25.25 14.69
CA THR A 321 -12.33 24.84 14.27
C THR A 321 -11.26 25.16 15.31
N GLU A 322 -11.30 26.34 15.94
CA GLU A 322 -10.34 26.71 17.00
C GLU A 322 -10.39 25.75 18.19
N TYR A 323 -11.59 25.29 18.59
CA TYR A 323 -11.71 24.30 19.65
C TYR A 323 -11.30 22.90 19.18
N HIS A 324 -11.86 22.37 18.09
CA HIS A 324 -11.69 20.96 17.72
C HIS A 324 -10.40 20.66 16.95
N HIS A 325 -9.89 21.58 16.12
CA HIS A 325 -8.72 21.32 15.25
C HIS A 325 -7.45 21.00 16.06
N PRO A 326 -7.11 21.71 17.16
CA PRO A 326 -5.97 21.33 17.99
C PRO A 326 -6.12 19.94 18.62
N GLN A 327 -7.34 19.55 18.99
CA GLN A 327 -7.62 18.24 19.57
C GLN A 327 -7.49 17.13 18.53
N LEU A 328 -8.03 17.35 17.32
CA LEU A 328 -8.08 16.35 16.26
C LEU A 328 -6.74 16.17 15.52
N PHE A 329 -6.05 17.26 15.23
CA PHE A 329 -4.87 17.23 14.35
C PHE A 329 -3.55 17.45 15.08
N HIS A 330 -3.58 18.00 16.30
CA HIS A 330 -2.39 18.28 17.09
C HIS A 330 -2.36 17.55 18.44
N LYS A 331 -3.35 16.69 18.70
CA LYS A 331 -3.49 15.89 19.94
C LYS A 331 -3.41 16.73 21.22
N GLN A 332 -3.80 18.01 21.14
CA GLN A 332 -3.82 18.90 22.30
C GLN A 332 -5.02 18.55 23.19
N PRO A 333 -4.90 18.73 24.52
CA PRO A 333 -6.03 18.53 25.41
C PRO A 333 -7.14 19.55 25.12
N ALA A 334 -8.38 19.20 25.50
CA ALA A 334 -9.51 20.11 25.40
C ALA A 334 -9.22 21.42 26.15
N ASN A 335 -9.51 22.55 25.49
CA ASN A 335 -9.28 23.88 26.06
C ASN A 335 -10.60 24.47 26.57
N PRO A 336 -10.79 24.63 27.88
CA PRO A 336 -12.05 25.13 28.46
C PRO A 336 -12.43 26.53 27.98
N GLU A 337 -11.46 27.41 27.72
CA GLU A 337 -11.71 28.77 27.26
C GLU A 337 -12.20 28.79 25.81
N LEU A 338 -11.62 27.94 24.95
CA LEU A 338 -12.10 27.78 23.56
C LEU A 338 -13.48 27.11 23.52
N TYR A 339 -13.75 26.16 24.42
CA TYR A 339 -15.08 25.55 24.57
C TYR A 339 -16.13 26.60 24.99
N ARG A 340 -15.78 27.45 25.97
CA ARG A 340 -16.62 28.55 26.43
C ARG A 340 -16.94 29.52 25.30
N LYS A 341 -15.93 29.95 24.53
CA LYS A 341 -16.14 30.79 23.34
C LYS A 341 -17.01 30.10 22.30
N MET A 342 -16.81 28.82 22.04
CA MET A 342 -17.67 28.06 21.11
C MET A 342 -19.14 28.11 21.56
N ASN A 343 -19.42 27.95 22.85
CA ASN A 343 -20.77 28.04 23.42
C ASN A 343 -21.36 29.45 23.34
N GLU A 344 -20.60 30.52 23.58
CA GLU A 344 -21.08 31.89 23.33
C GLU A 344 -21.54 32.11 21.86
N GLY A 345 -20.88 31.43 20.91
CA GLY A 345 -21.31 31.46 19.51
C GLY A 345 -22.68 30.81 19.32
N LEU A 346 -22.94 29.70 19.99
CA LEU A 346 -24.24 29.03 20.01
C LEU A 346 -25.31 29.87 20.72
N GLU A 347 -24.96 30.57 21.80
CA GLU A 347 -25.86 31.54 22.46
C GLU A 347 -26.31 32.65 21.51
N LEU A 348 -25.36 33.21 20.74
CA LEU A 348 -25.67 34.22 19.73
C LEU A 348 -26.57 33.66 18.63
N LEU A 349 -26.29 32.46 18.10
CA LEU A 349 -27.17 31.81 17.12
C LEU A 349 -28.57 31.58 17.70
N ASN A 350 -28.65 31.11 18.95
CA ASN A 350 -29.90 30.88 19.65
C ASN A 350 -30.73 32.16 19.80
N SER A 351 -30.06 33.31 19.95
CA SER A 351 -30.70 34.63 19.99
C SER A 351 -31.19 35.13 18.62
N PHE A 352 -30.59 34.68 17.51
CA PHE A 352 -31.05 35.01 16.16
C PHE A 352 -32.28 34.21 15.73
N LEU A 353 -32.44 33.01 16.30
CA LEU A 353 -33.53 32.08 16.00
C LEU A 353 -34.83 32.38 16.77
N THR A 354 -35.24 33.65 16.79
CA THR A 354 -36.55 34.06 17.33
C THR A 354 -37.71 33.73 16.39
N SER A 355 -37.43 33.56 15.10
CA SER A 355 -38.37 33.18 14.03
C SER A 355 -38.15 31.72 13.57
N GLN A 356 -38.83 31.31 12.51
CA GLN A 356 -38.70 29.96 11.94
C GLN A 356 -37.30 29.67 11.38
N PHE A 357 -36.60 30.70 10.88
CA PHE A 357 -35.30 30.61 10.21
C PHE A 357 -34.35 31.71 10.71
N VAL A 358 -33.04 31.57 10.46
CA VAL A 358 -31.99 32.44 11.04
C VAL A 358 -32.07 33.90 10.57
N ALA A 359 -32.71 34.14 9.42
CA ALA A 359 -32.88 35.47 8.83
C ALA A 359 -34.34 35.96 8.82
N GLY A 360 -35.25 35.28 9.52
CA GLY A 360 -36.66 35.64 9.61
C GLY A 360 -37.59 34.44 9.41
N ASP A 361 -38.70 34.64 8.71
CA ASP A 361 -39.76 33.62 8.55
C ASP A 361 -39.66 32.81 7.25
N VAL A 362 -38.66 33.10 6.41
CA VAL A 362 -38.42 32.42 5.14
C VAL A 362 -37.05 31.74 5.16
N LEU A 363 -36.97 30.54 4.59
CA LEU A 363 -35.71 29.81 4.42
C LEU A 363 -34.78 30.60 3.49
N THR A 364 -33.56 30.89 3.94
CA THR A 364 -32.56 31.61 3.15
C THR A 364 -31.29 30.80 2.96
N ILE A 365 -30.36 31.29 2.12
CA ILE A 365 -29.03 30.68 2.02
C ILE A 365 -28.31 30.64 3.37
N ALA A 366 -28.53 31.61 4.26
CA ALA A 366 -27.92 31.61 5.57
C ALA A 366 -28.31 30.39 6.42
N ASP A 367 -29.55 29.92 6.28
CA ASP A 367 -30.02 28.70 6.97
C ASP A 367 -29.28 27.46 6.48
N LEU A 368 -29.16 27.29 5.16
CA LEU A 368 -28.48 26.14 4.56
C LEU A 368 -26.99 26.10 4.94
N CYS A 369 -26.38 27.28 4.99
CA CYS A 369 -24.99 27.49 5.39
C CYS A 369 -24.75 27.12 6.85
N ILE A 370 -25.52 27.71 7.77
CA ILE A 370 -25.40 27.46 9.22
C ILE A 370 -25.80 26.01 9.53
N TYR A 371 -26.71 25.42 8.76
CA TYR A 371 -27.17 24.05 8.97
C TYR A 371 -26.03 23.05 8.83
N ALA A 372 -25.19 23.21 7.81
CA ALA A 372 -24.01 22.37 7.62
C ALA A 372 -23.02 22.51 8.80
N THR A 373 -22.79 23.74 9.25
CA THR A 373 -21.93 24.03 10.40
C THR A 373 -22.47 23.39 11.68
N ILE A 374 -23.73 23.65 12.04
CA ILE A 374 -24.32 23.13 13.30
C ILE A 374 -24.54 21.62 13.27
N SER A 375 -24.75 21.03 12.10
CA SER A 375 -24.75 19.57 11.96
C SER A 375 -23.40 18.97 12.37
N SER A 376 -22.29 19.66 12.09
CA SER A 376 -20.94 19.22 12.52
C SER A 376 -20.74 19.36 14.03
N TYR A 377 -21.36 20.36 14.67
CA TYR A 377 -21.37 20.46 16.14
C TYR A 377 -22.07 19.26 16.78
N ASP A 378 -23.24 18.89 16.25
CA ASP A 378 -24.00 17.74 16.73
C ASP A 378 -23.24 16.43 16.51
N ALA A 379 -22.59 16.25 15.35
CA ALA A 379 -21.73 15.09 15.09
C ALA A 379 -20.50 15.02 16.01
N ALA A 380 -19.95 16.17 16.38
CA ALA A 380 -18.88 16.27 17.36
C ALA A 380 -19.35 16.11 18.82
N LYS A 381 -20.64 15.83 19.03
CA LYS A 381 -21.27 15.65 20.35
C LYS A 381 -21.15 16.90 21.24
N VAL A 382 -21.16 18.09 20.63
CA VAL A 382 -21.30 19.34 21.40
C VAL A 382 -22.69 19.35 22.03
N ASP A 383 -22.77 19.67 23.32
CA ASP A 383 -24.05 19.75 24.02
C ASP A 383 -24.86 20.95 23.51
N LEU A 384 -25.92 20.65 22.75
CA LEU A 384 -26.84 21.66 22.23
C LEU A 384 -28.05 21.88 23.14
N THR A 385 -28.20 21.12 24.23
CA THR A 385 -29.35 21.22 25.13
C THR A 385 -29.57 22.63 25.73
N PRO A 386 -28.53 23.45 25.99
CA PRO A 386 -28.74 24.82 26.47
C PRO A 386 -29.35 25.78 25.43
N PHE A 387 -29.44 25.38 24.16
CA PHE A 387 -29.81 26.24 23.02
C PHE A 387 -31.10 25.77 22.35
N PRO A 388 -32.28 25.92 23.01
CA PRO A 388 -33.53 25.32 22.56
C PRO A 388 -33.99 25.80 21.18
N ASN A 389 -33.70 27.05 20.80
CA ASN A 389 -34.05 27.55 19.47
C ASN A 389 -33.17 26.91 18.39
N VAL A 390 -31.89 26.67 18.68
CA VAL A 390 -30.95 25.98 17.79
C VAL A 390 -31.40 24.53 17.59
N THR A 391 -31.71 23.80 18.67
CA THR A 391 -32.17 22.40 18.57
C THR A 391 -33.48 22.27 17.79
N ARG A 392 -34.43 23.18 18.03
CA ARG A 392 -35.70 23.27 17.28
C ARG A 392 -35.44 23.47 15.79
N TRP A 393 -34.64 24.47 15.46
CA TRP A 393 -34.34 24.83 14.08
C TRP A 393 -33.54 23.75 13.35
N LEU A 394 -32.53 23.14 14.00
CA LEU A 394 -31.75 22.03 13.45
C LEU A 394 -32.64 20.83 13.10
N SER A 395 -33.54 20.47 14.02
CA SER A 395 -34.49 19.38 13.82
C SER A 395 -35.46 19.63 12.66
N LYS A 396 -35.83 20.90 12.43
CA LYS A 396 -36.65 21.31 11.28
C LYS A 396 -35.88 21.17 9.98
N LEU A 397 -34.66 21.71 9.89
CA LEU A 397 -33.86 21.66 8.67
C LEU A 397 -33.43 20.25 8.28
N ARG A 398 -33.21 19.34 9.23
CA ARG A 398 -33.00 17.91 8.95
C ARG A 398 -34.12 17.27 8.13
N LYS A 399 -35.35 17.77 8.30
CA LYS A 399 -36.53 17.24 7.62
C LYS A 399 -36.86 18.00 6.34
N GLU A 400 -36.65 19.31 6.35
CA GLU A 400 -37.22 20.22 5.35
C GLU A 400 -36.18 20.88 4.42
N ALA A 401 -34.89 20.90 4.80
CA ALA A 401 -33.88 21.60 4.00
C ALA A 401 -33.57 20.84 2.69
N PRO A 402 -33.53 21.53 1.54
CA PRO A 402 -33.03 20.95 0.30
C PRO A 402 -31.61 20.41 0.49
N GLY A 403 -31.40 19.12 0.20
CA GLY A 403 -30.11 18.45 0.38
C GLY A 403 -29.83 17.96 1.80
N ALA A 404 -30.77 18.01 2.74
CA ALA A 404 -30.59 17.50 4.10
C ALA A 404 -30.10 16.04 4.15
N ALA A 405 -30.64 15.17 3.28
CA ALA A 405 -30.19 13.77 3.19
C ALA A 405 -28.73 13.63 2.74
N LEU A 406 -28.25 14.49 1.83
CA LEU A 406 -26.85 14.51 1.40
C LEU A 406 -25.93 15.01 2.52
N ASN A 407 -26.38 16.02 3.27
CA ASN A 407 -25.66 16.51 4.44
C ASN A 407 -25.56 15.45 5.54
N GLU A 408 -26.65 14.74 5.86
CA GLU A 408 -26.64 13.66 6.86
C GLU A 408 -25.77 12.47 6.41
N ALA A 409 -25.80 12.10 5.12
CA ALA A 409 -24.90 11.07 4.60
C ALA A 409 -23.42 11.45 4.76
N GLY A 410 -23.05 12.69 4.44
CA GLY A 410 -21.69 13.19 4.67
C GLY A 410 -21.32 13.33 6.16
N LEU A 411 -22.32 13.49 7.03
CA LEU A 411 -22.12 13.58 8.47
C LEU A 411 -21.76 12.24 9.10
N GLU A 412 -22.28 11.13 8.58
CA GLU A 412 -21.89 9.78 9.04
C GLU A 412 -20.41 9.49 8.75
N ASP A 413 -19.90 9.90 7.59
CA ASP A 413 -18.47 9.83 7.27
C ASP A 413 -17.63 10.67 8.24
N PHE A 414 -18.14 11.86 8.61
CA PHE A 414 -17.48 12.73 9.58
C PHE A 414 -17.50 12.15 11.01
N LYS A 415 -18.61 11.56 11.46
CA LYS A 415 -18.70 10.84 12.75
C LYS A 415 -17.73 9.66 12.78
N ALA A 416 -17.64 8.89 11.69
CA ALA A 416 -16.69 7.79 11.55
C ALA A 416 -15.24 8.27 11.56
N PHE A 417 -14.96 9.47 10.99
CA PHE A 417 -13.66 10.12 11.11
C PHE A 417 -13.35 10.51 12.56
N LEU A 418 -14.26 11.19 13.27
CA LEU A 418 -14.07 11.61 14.66
C LEU A 418 -13.86 10.43 15.63
N ALA A 419 -14.53 9.30 15.40
CA ALA A 419 -14.36 8.08 16.18
C ALA A 419 -12.91 7.54 16.15
N LYS A 420 -12.10 7.88 15.13
CA LYS A 420 -10.69 7.48 15.02
C LYS A 420 -9.76 8.29 15.92
N PHE A 421 -10.17 9.48 16.37
CA PHE A 421 -9.33 10.39 17.16
C PHE A 421 -9.71 10.41 18.65
N VAL A 422 -10.88 9.89 19.01
CA VAL A 422 -11.34 9.76 20.40
C VAL A 422 -11.04 8.36 20.93
N GLN A 423 -9.76 8.08 21.20
CA GLN A 423 -9.35 7.13 22.25
C GLN A 423 -8.02 7.57 22.89
N PRO A 424 -8.03 8.27 24.03
CA PRO A 424 -6.87 8.38 24.90
C PRO A 424 -6.77 7.10 25.73
N ASN A 425 -5.83 6.21 25.41
CA ASN A 425 -5.59 5.01 26.21
C ASN A 425 -4.83 5.40 27.51
N LYS A 426 -5.58 5.74 28.56
CA LYS A 426 -5.09 6.04 29.92
C LYS A 426 -4.77 4.77 30.75
N LEU A 427 -4.84 3.58 30.16
CA LEU A 427 -4.88 2.30 30.88
C LEU A 427 -3.51 1.71 31.24
N ASN A 428 -2.47 1.93 30.41
CA ASN A 428 -1.14 1.39 30.65
C ASN A 428 -0.04 2.36 30.15
N PRO A 429 0.75 2.98 31.05
CA PRO A 429 1.82 3.89 30.69
C PRO A 429 3.07 3.22 30.07
N GLN A 430 3.21 1.90 30.18
CA GLN A 430 4.32 1.14 29.58
C GLN A 430 4.00 0.59 28.19
N HIS A 431 2.75 0.73 27.73
CA HIS A 431 2.30 0.25 26.42
C HIS A 431 2.51 -1.27 26.19
N CYS A 432 2.63 -2.06 27.25
CA CYS A 432 2.77 -3.51 27.19
C CYS A 432 1.40 -4.23 27.24
N VAL A 433 1.34 -5.43 26.65
CA VAL A 433 0.23 -6.37 26.83
C VAL A 433 0.74 -7.58 27.60
N PRO A 434 -0.05 -8.21 28.49
CA PRO A 434 -1.45 -7.90 28.81
C PRO A 434 -1.64 -6.74 29.80
N THR A 435 -2.81 -6.08 29.74
CA THR A 435 -3.34 -5.16 30.77
C THR A 435 -4.74 -5.64 31.17
N LEU A 436 -4.97 -5.84 32.46
CA LEU A 436 -6.27 -6.20 33.02
C LEU A 436 -6.98 -4.93 33.52
N VAL A 437 -8.27 -4.81 33.19
CA VAL A 437 -9.16 -3.75 33.70
C VAL A 437 -10.31 -4.42 34.45
N ASP A 438 -10.56 -3.96 35.67
CA ASP A 438 -11.54 -4.52 36.58
C ASP A 438 -12.25 -3.40 37.33
N GLY A 439 -13.36 -2.93 36.75
CA GLY A 439 -14.00 -1.68 37.15
C GLY A 439 -13.07 -0.48 36.88
N ASP A 440 -12.85 0.33 37.91
CA ASP A 440 -11.94 1.50 37.85
C ASP A 440 -10.47 1.13 38.14
N PHE A 441 -10.17 -0.14 38.44
CA PHE A 441 -8.83 -0.62 38.69
C PHE A 441 -8.19 -1.19 37.41
N SER A 442 -6.96 -0.79 37.12
CA SER A 442 -6.16 -1.32 36.01
C SER A 442 -4.80 -1.79 36.50
N ILE A 443 -4.38 -2.97 36.06
CA ILE A 443 -3.05 -3.54 36.36
C ILE A 443 -2.43 -4.14 35.10
N TRP A 444 -1.14 -3.90 34.91
CA TRP A 444 -0.31 -4.46 33.84
C TRP A 444 0.84 -5.25 34.47
N GLU A 445 1.57 -6.03 33.65
CA GLU A 445 2.43 -7.17 34.04
C GLU A 445 1.67 -8.49 34.20
N SER A 446 1.99 -9.48 33.36
CA SER A 446 1.29 -10.77 33.29
C SER A 446 1.26 -11.52 34.62
N ARG A 447 2.38 -11.53 35.37
CA ARG A 447 2.48 -12.20 36.68
C ARG A 447 1.73 -11.44 37.78
N ALA A 448 1.67 -10.12 37.71
CA ALA A 448 0.89 -9.31 38.65
C ALA A 448 -0.62 -9.48 38.40
N ILE A 449 -1.02 -9.54 37.13
CA ILE A 449 -2.38 -9.89 36.70
C ILE A 449 -2.77 -11.29 37.19
N MET A 450 -1.90 -12.30 37.03
CA MET A 450 -2.16 -13.67 37.48
C MET A 450 -2.40 -13.74 39.00
N ILE A 451 -1.55 -13.06 39.80
CA ILE A 451 -1.72 -13.01 41.25
C ILE A 451 -3.03 -12.31 41.62
N TYR A 452 -3.32 -11.15 41.01
CA TYR A 452 -4.56 -10.42 41.24
C TYR A 452 -5.82 -11.25 40.92
N LEU A 453 -5.82 -11.98 39.80
CA LEU A 453 -6.93 -12.82 39.39
C LEU A 453 -7.15 -13.98 40.35
N VAL A 454 -6.08 -14.62 40.84
CA VAL A 454 -6.19 -15.71 41.82
C VAL A 454 -6.67 -15.18 43.17
N ASP A 455 -6.12 -14.06 43.65
CA ASP A 455 -6.53 -13.47 44.92
C ASP A 455 -7.99 -13.01 44.91
N LYS A 456 -8.48 -12.50 43.76
CA LYS A 456 -9.84 -11.97 43.62
C LYS A 456 -10.89 -13.02 43.25
N TYR A 457 -10.56 -13.94 42.34
CA TYR A 457 -11.51 -14.86 41.70
C TYR A 457 -11.17 -16.33 41.91
N GLY A 458 -10.06 -16.65 42.58
CA GLY A 458 -9.69 -18.02 42.91
C GLY A 458 -10.77 -18.71 43.74
N LYS A 459 -11.14 -19.93 43.34
CA LYS A 459 -12.12 -20.74 44.09
C LYS A 459 -11.58 -21.19 45.45
N ASP A 460 -10.27 -21.37 45.52
CA ASP A 460 -9.49 -21.76 46.68
C ASP A 460 -8.07 -21.14 46.55
N ASP A 461 -7.20 -21.43 47.51
CA ASP A 461 -5.81 -20.95 47.50
C ASP A 461 -4.81 -21.96 46.90
N SER A 462 -5.26 -22.98 46.15
CA SER A 462 -4.36 -23.99 45.57
C SER A 462 -3.32 -23.41 44.62
N LEU A 463 -3.71 -22.47 43.76
CA LEU A 463 -2.82 -21.82 42.78
C LEU A 463 -1.83 -20.84 43.42
N TYR A 464 -2.23 -20.21 44.53
CA TYR A 464 -1.42 -19.23 45.26
C TYR A 464 -1.65 -19.32 46.79
N PRO A 465 -1.09 -20.36 47.46
CA PRO A 465 -1.38 -20.69 48.85
C PRO A 465 -1.10 -19.54 49.81
N ARG A 466 -1.90 -19.42 50.88
CA ARG A 466 -1.65 -18.44 51.95
C ARG A 466 -0.49 -18.83 52.87
N ASP A 467 -0.10 -20.10 52.86
CA ASP A 467 1.08 -20.57 53.58
C ASP A 467 2.33 -19.79 53.13
N PRO A 468 3.03 -19.09 54.04
CA PRO A 468 4.14 -18.22 53.67
C PRO A 468 5.31 -18.97 53.01
N GLN A 469 5.58 -20.21 53.41
CA GLN A 469 6.69 -20.98 52.86
C GLN A 469 6.39 -21.45 51.44
N ARG A 470 5.21 -22.03 51.20
CA ARG A 470 4.78 -22.44 49.85
C ARG A 470 4.66 -21.25 48.90
N ARG A 471 4.13 -20.13 49.38
CA ARG A 471 4.04 -18.88 48.60
C ARG A 471 5.42 -18.35 48.24
N ALA A 472 6.38 -18.40 49.16
CA ALA A 472 7.75 -17.97 48.90
C ALA A 472 8.40 -18.80 47.77
N VAL A 473 8.19 -20.12 47.76
CA VAL A 473 8.69 -20.99 46.68
C VAL A 473 8.03 -20.65 45.34
N ILE A 474 6.71 -20.46 45.29
CA ILE A 474 6.01 -20.06 44.05
C ILE A 474 6.54 -18.72 43.53
N ASN A 475 6.67 -17.72 44.40
CA ASN A 475 7.23 -16.42 44.03
C ASN A 475 8.67 -16.56 43.51
N GLN A 476 9.50 -17.39 44.15
CA GLN A 476 10.86 -17.68 43.68
C GLN A 476 10.85 -18.22 42.25
N ARG A 477 9.93 -19.14 41.91
CA ARG A 477 9.81 -19.70 40.55
C ARG A 477 9.28 -18.67 39.54
N LEU A 478 8.33 -17.82 39.93
CA LEU A 478 7.84 -16.73 39.09
C LEU A 478 8.93 -15.70 38.75
N PHE A 479 9.76 -15.33 39.73
CA PHE A 479 10.88 -14.42 39.50
C PHE A 479 12.02 -15.07 38.72
N PHE A 480 12.27 -16.36 38.92
CA PHE A 480 13.22 -17.12 38.11
C PHE A 480 12.79 -17.17 36.64
N ASP A 481 11.52 -17.44 36.36
CA ASP A 481 10.98 -17.46 35.00
C ASP A 481 11.15 -16.09 34.33
N MET A 482 10.78 -15.00 35.01
CA MET A 482 10.89 -13.64 34.49
C MET A 482 12.35 -13.17 34.30
N GLY A 483 13.17 -13.28 35.33
CA GLY A 483 14.50 -12.65 35.40
C GLY A 483 15.66 -13.52 34.92
N THR A 484 15.44 -14.82 34.77
CA THR A 484 16.48 -15.76 34.37
C THR A 484 16.09 -16.52 33.11
N LEU A 485 15.03 -17.33 33.16
CA LEU A 485 14.71 -18.24 32.05
C LEU A 485 14.24 -17.49 30.79
N TYR A 486 13.17 -16.71 30.91
CA TYR A 486 12.60 -15.98 29.78
C TYR A 486 13.54 -14.86 29.31
N GLN A 487 14.23 -14.19 30.24
CA GLN A 487 15.21 -13.16 29.87
C GLN A 487 16.34 -13.73 29.01
N ARG A 488 16.91 -14.90 29.35
CA ARG A 488 17.98 -15.51 28.54
C ARG A 488 17.48 -16.00 27.18
N PHE A 489 16.23 -16.48 27.12
CA PHE A 489 15.58 -16.75 25.84
C PHE A 489 15.43 -15.48 25.01
N ALA A 490 14.95 -14.39 25.60
CA ALA A 490 14.82 -13.10 24.93
C ALA A 490 16.19 -12.57 24.47
N ASP A 491 17.23 -12.62 25.32
CA ASP A 491 18.58 -12.16 24.99
C ASP A 491 19.20 -12.90 23.79
N TYR A 492 18.83 -14.17 23.58
CA TYR A 492 19.22 -14.91 22.38
C TYR A 492 18.29 -14.59 21.20
N TYR A 493 17.00 -14.91 21.33
CA TYR A 493 16.07 -14.89 20.20
C TYR A 493 15.66 -13.49 19.77
N TYR A 494 15.52 -12.51 20.67
CA TYR A 494 15.01 -11.19 20.30
C TYR A 494 15.97 -10.39 19.43
N PRO A 495 17.29 -10.35 19.67
CA PRO A 495 18.23 -9.74 18.74
C PRO A 495 18.16 -10.38 17.34
N GLN A 496 18.00 -11.71 17.25
CA GLN A 496 17.84 -12.40 15.97
C GLN A 496 16.50 -12.04 15.29
N MET A 497 15.41 -12.02 16.06
CA MET A 497 14.05 -11.81 15.55
C MET A 497 13.73 -10.35 15.22
N PHE A 498 14.25 -9.40 16.00
CA PHE A 498 13.89 -7.97 15.92
C PHE A 498 15.02 -7.10 15.39
N GLU A 499 16.28 -7.51 15.56
CA GLU A 499 17.45 -6.74 15.16
C GLU A 499 18.22 -7.40 14.00
N GLY A 500 17.85 -8.62 13.61
CA GLY A 500 18.54 -9.40 12.56
C GLY A 500 19.97 -9.77 12.94
N ALA A 501 20.28 -9.83 14.25
CA ALA A 501 21.59 -10.23 14.74
C ALA A 501 21.91 -11.68 14.33
N ALA A 502 23.19 -11.95 14.08
CA ALA A 502 23.65 -13.33 13.91
C ALA A 502 23.41 -14.13 15.20
N GLU A 503 23.29 -15.46 15.07
CA GLU A 503 23.22 -16.35 16.22
C GLU A 503 24.39 -16.09 17.17
N ASN A 504 24.06 -15.98 18.46
CA ASN A 504 25.05 -15.79 19.52
C ASN A 504 25.15 -17.09 20.33
N PRO A 505 26.17 -17.93 20.09
CA PRO A 505 26.33 -19.22 20.77
C PRO A 505 26.39 -19.09 22.30
N ASP A 506 27.02 -18.03 22.82
CA ASP A 506 27.12 -17.81 24.27
C ASP A 506 25.75 -17.50 24.88
N ALA A 507 24.92 -16.72 24.17
CA ALA A 507 23.55 -16.46 24.60
C ALA A 507 22.67 -17.71 24.48
N TYR A 508 22.88 -18.57 23.48
CA TYR A 508 22.21 -19.87 23.37
C TYR A 508 22.55 -20.78 24.55
N THR A 509 23.83 -20.92 24.89
CA THR A 509 24.29 -21.74 26.03
C THR A 509 23.68 -21.28 27.35
N LYS A 510 23.48 -19.96 27.54
CA LYS A 510 22.82 -19.43 28.74
C LYS A 510 21.38 -19.90 28.87
N ILE A 511 20.65 -20.15 27.78
CA ILE A 511 19.31 -20.76 27.87
C ILE A 511 19.43 -22.16 28.52
N GLY A 512 20.36 -22.98 28.05
CA GLY A 512 20.63 -24.30 28.60
C GLY A 512 21.02 -24.27 30.09
N GLU A 513 21.85 -23.32 30.51
CA GLU A 513 22.15 -23.12 31.93
C GLU A 513 20.91 -22.81 32.78
N ALA A 514 19.97 -22.00 32.24
CA ALA A 514 18.72 -21.70 32.93
C ALA A 514 17.81 -22.93 33.01
N LEU A 515 17.71 -23.70 31.93
CA LEU A 515 17.00 -24.98 31.94
C LEU A 515 17.64 -25.98 32.91
N GLY A 516 18.95 -25.94 33.13
CA GLY A 516 19.64 -26.71 34.17
C GLY A 516 19.17 -26.38 35.59
N PHE A 517 18.93 -25.10 35.90
CA PHE A 517 18.32 -24.74 37.19
C PHE A 517 16.88 -25.24 37.31
N LEU A 518 16.11 -25.17 36.23
CA LEU A 518 14.73 -25.69 36.20
C LEU A 518 14.70 -27.21 36.38
N GLU A 519 15.65 -27.92 35.78
CA GLU A 519 15.84 -29.37 35.93
C GLU A 519 16.07 -29.75 37.41
N CYS A 520 16.88 -28.99 38.14
CA CYS A 520 17.07 -29.16 39.58
C CYS A 520 15.81 -28.84 40.40
N PHE A 521 15.04 -27.82 40.02
CA PHE A 521 13.78 -27.50 40.70
C PHE A 521 12.73 -28.62 40.58
N LEU A 522 12.80 -29.40 39.50
CA LEU A 522 11.88 -30.48 39.20
C LEU A 522 12.34 -31.85 39.72
N GLU A 523 13.55 -31.95 40.30
CA GLU A 523 14.07 -33.21 40.82
C GLU A 523 13.18 -33.75 41.96
N GLY A 524 12.56 -34.90 41.72
CA GLY A 524 11.64 -35.54 42.67
C GLY A 524 10.31 -34.79 42.87
N GLN A 525 10.00 -33.79 42.05
CA GLN A 525 8.78 -32.99 42.17
C GLN A 525 7.79 -33.27 41.03
N THR A 526 6.50 -33.21 41.35
CA THR A 526 5.43 -33.28 40.32
C THR A 526 5.13 -31.91 39.72
N PHE A 527 5.21 -30.85 40.54
CA PHE A 527 4.97 -29.46 40.17
C PHE A 527 6.21 -28.62 40.50
N VAL A 528 6.42 -27.52 39.79
CA VAL A 528 7.69 -26.78 39.83
C VAL A 528 7.97 -26.05 41.14
N ALA A 529 6.91 -25.75 41.90
CA ALA A 529 6.99 -25.22 43.25
C ALA A 529 6.81 -26.31 44.34
N GLY A 530 6.80 -27.58 43.94
CA GLY A 530 6.46 -28.72 44.77
C GLY A 530 4.97 -28.78 45.16
N GLY A 531 4.61 -29.80 45.93
CA GLY A 531 3.24 -30.03 46.36
C GLY A 531 2.42 -30.98 45.50
N ASP A 532 1.11 -31.00 45.77
CA ASP A 532 0.17 -31.99 45.24
C ASP A 532 -0.77 -31.41 44.18
N SER A 533 -0.64 -30.12 43.86
CA SER A 533 -1.50 -29.41 42.91
C SER A 533 -0.74 -28.36 42.10
N LEU A 534 -1.33 -28.01 40.95
CA LEU A 534 -0.84 -26.98 40.05
C LEU A 534 -0.76 -25.61 40.76
N SER A 535 0.27 -24.82 40.46
CA SER A 535 0.48 -23.49 41.01
C SER A 535 0.58 -22.41 39.92
N LEU A 536 0.55 -21.14 40.30
CA LEU A 536 0.85 -20.03 39.38
C LEU A 536 2.23 -20.16 38.71
N ALA A 537 3.21 -20.74 39.40
CA ALA A 537 4.53 -20.97 38.84
C ALA A 537 4.50 -21.96 37.68
N ASP A 538 3.68 -23.02 37.77
CA ASP A 538 3.54 -24.01 36.70
C ASP A 538 2.90 -23.39 35.46
N LEU A 539 1.87 -22.55 35.64
CA LEU A 539 1.21 -21.84 34.54
C LEU A 539 2.15 -20.86 33.83
N SER A 540 2.96 -20.12 34.61
CA SER A 540 3.93 -19.16 34.07
C SER A 540 5.01 -19.88 33.24
N LEU A 541 5.60 -20.94 33.79
CA LEU A 541 6.65 -21.69 33.13
C LEU A 541 6.15 -22.52 31.93
N LEU A 542 4.90 -22.99 31.98
CA LEU A 542 4.25 -23.61 30.82
C LEU A 542 4.21 -22.64 29.64
N ALA A 543 3.82 -21.38 29.86
CA ALA A 543 3.77 -20.38 28.80
C ALA A 543 5.16 -20.10 28.20
N SER A 544 6.18 -19.99 29.05
CA SER A 544 7.58 -19.82 28.61
C SER A 544 8.06 -21.02 27.79
N LEU A 545 7.91 -22.26 28.27
CA LEU A 545 8.39 -23.44 27.53
C LEU A 545 7.59 -23.71 26.24
N THR A 546 6.31 -23.36 26.18
CA THR A 546 5.56 -23.37 24.91
C THR A 546 6.13 -22.38 23.90
N THR A 547 6.60 -21.22 24.37
CA THR A 547 7.29 -20.27 23.49
C THR A 547 8.62 -20.86 22.97
N PHE A 548 9.35 -21.60 23.82
CA PHE A 548 10.61 -22.23 23.44
C PHE A 548 10.38 -23.36 22.42
N GLU A 549 9.37 -24.21 22.64
CA GLU A 549 8.94 -25.25 21.71
C GLU A 549 8.60 -24.66 20.34
N VAL A 550 7.79 -23.59 20.31
CA VAL A 550 7.39 -22.92 19.06
C VAL A 550 8.58 -22.23 18.37
N ALA A 551 9.53 -21.70 19.15
CA ALA A 551 10.78 -21.14 18.64
C ALA A 551 11.81 -22.19 18.19
N GLY A 552 11.51 -23.49 18.40
CA GLY A 552 12.36 -24.60 17.98
C GLY A 552 13.57 -24.86 18.89
N TYR A 553 13.57 -24.39 20.13
CA TYR A 553 14.60 -24.74 21.10
C TYR A 553 14.38 -26.18 21.59
N ASP A 554 15.40 -27.04 21.48
CA ASP A 554 15.32 -28.42 21.93
C ASP A 554 15.52 -28.53 23.45
N ILE A 555 14.48 -28.92 24.17
CA ILE A 555 14.52 -29.13 25.61
C ILE A 555 14.76 -30.61 26.00
N SER A 556 14.91 -31.51 25.03
CA SER A 556 14.95 -32.96 25.27
C SER A 556 16.14 -33.42 26.11
N GLU A 557 17.20 -32.63 26.17
CA GLU A 557 18.37 -32.87 27.04
C GLU A 557 18.07 -32.69 28.54
N PHE A 558 17.00 -31.97 28.88
CA PHE A 558 16.53 -31.75 30.26
C PHE A 558 15.33 -32.66 30.54
N LYS A 559 15.61 -33.83 31.11
CA LYS A 559 14.63 -34.92 31.23
C LYS A 559 13.48 -34.55 32.16
N ASN A 560 13.76 -34.01 33.34
CA ASN A 560 12.72 -33.61 34.29
C ASN A 560 11.89 -32.45 33.72
N VAL A 561 12.52 -31.48 33.04
CA VAL A 561 11.83 -30.39 32.33
C VAL A 561 10.90 -30.95 31.25
N SER A 562 11.38 -31.85 30.39
CA SER A 562 10.61 -32.46 29.32
C SER A 562 9.42 -33.29 29.84
N ASP A 563 9.67 -34.12 30.86
CA ASP A 563 8.65 -34.95 31.50
C ASP A 563 7.59 -34.10 32.23
N TRP A 564 8.02 -33.02 32.87
CA TRP A 564 7.14 -32.04 33.49
C TRP A 564 6.31 -31.30 32.45
N TYR A 565 6.94 -30.74 31.42
CA TYR A 565 6.29 -29.96 30.37
C TYR A 565 5.19 -30.77 29.67
N GLY A 566 5.50 -31.99 29.23
CA GLY A 566 4.54 -32.88 28.57
C GLY A 566 3.38 -33.32 29.49
N ARG A 567 3.56 -33.26 30.81
CA ARG A 567 2.50 -33.52 31.80
C ARG A 567 1.64 -32.28 32.04
N ILE A 568 2.26 -31.14 32.29
CA ILE A 568 1.55 -29.88 32.58
C ILE A 568 0.70 -29.46 31.38
N GLN A 569 1.18 -29.64 30.14
CA GLN A 569 0.39 -29.42 28.92
C GLN A 569 -0.96 -30.17 28.90
N LYS A 570 -1.06 -31.32 29.58
CA LYS A 570 -2.28 -32.16 29.59
C LYS A 570 -3.25 -31.77 30.70
N ILE A 571 -2.77 -31.14 31.77
CA ILE A 571 -3.56 -30.88 32.98
C ILE A 571 -3.83 -29.40 33.23
N ALA A 572 -3.02 -28.50 32.65
CA ALA A 572 -3.20 -27.05 32.80
C ALA A 572 -4.39 -26.56 31.95
N PRO A 573 -5.38 -25.88 32.57
CA PRO A 573 -6.47 -25.29 31.82
C PRO A 573 -5.97 -24.25 30.80
N GLY A 574 -6.38 -24.39 29.54
CA GLY A 574 -6.00 -23.46 28.45
C GLY A 574 -4.61 -23.68 27.86
N ALA A 575 -3.95 -24.82 28.12
CA ALA A 575 -2.65 -25.16 27.52
C ALA A 575 -2.71 -25.25 25.97
N ASP A 576 -3.82 -25.73 25.44
CA ASP A 576 -4.16 -25.77 24.01
C ASP A 576 -4.31 -24.36 23.41
N LEU A 577 -5.01 -23.47 24.12
CA LEU A 577 -5.13 -22.06 23.75
C LEU A 577 -3.76 -21.37 23.76
N ASN A 578 -2.96 -21.59 24.79
CA ASN A 578 -1.61 -21.04 24.90
C ASN A 578 -0.70 -21.49 23.73
N LYS A 579 -0.75 -22.77 23.36
CA LYS A 579 -0.02 -23.29 22.18
C LYS A 579 -0.52 -22.67 20.88
N SER A 580 -1.84 -22.58 20.69
CA SER A 580 -2.41 -21.93 19.50
C SER A 580 -2.04 -20.45 19.38
N TRP A 581 -1.94 -19.73 20.50
CA TRP A 581 -1.54 -18.32 20.53
C TRP A 581 -0.04 -18.15 20.26
N ALA A 582 0.80 -19.03 20.79
CA ALA A 582 2.23 -19.04 20.52
C ALA A 582 2.52 -19.38 19.05
N GLU A 583 1.85 -20.39 18.49
CA GLU A 583 1.91 -20.73 17.05
C GLU A 583 1.39 -19.57 16.18
N ALA A 584 0.35 -18.88 16.65
CA ALA A 584 -0.15 -17.64 16.05
C ALA A 584 0.70 -16.40 16.33
N ALA A 585 1.83 -16.50 17.06
CA ALA A 585 2.81 -15.42 17.26
C ALA A 585 4.04 -15.51 16.33
N ARG A 586 4.22 -16.62 15.59
CA ARG A 586 5.04 -16.76 14.37
C ARG A 586 4.94 -15.58 13.34
N PRO A 587 3.84 -14.82 13.23
CA PRO A 587 3.71 -13.57 12.45
C PRO A 587 4.65 -12.39 12.78
N LEU A 588 5.78 -12.57 13.46
CA LEU A 588 6.86 -11.57 13.39
C LEU A 588 7.37 -11.36 11.94
N PHE A 589 7.20 -12.37 11.09
CA PHE A 589 7.41 -12.26 9.63
C PHE A 589 6.36 -11.36 8.95
N ASP A 590 5.13 -11.27 9.48
CA ASP A 590 4.03 -10.51 8.87
C ASP A 590 4.25 -8.99 8.99
N LYS A 591 4.99 -8.56 10.03
CA LYS A 591 5.46 -7.17 10.14
C LYS A 591 6.63 -6.85 9.20
N LEU A 592 7.44 -7.85 8.84
CA LEU A 592 8.59 -7.69 7.95
C LEU A 592 8.19 -7.73 6.48
N ASN A 593 7.30 -8.65 6.11
CA ASN A 593 6.77 -8.82 4.76
C ASN A 593 5.26 -9.12 4.82
N PRO A 594 4.38 -8.13 4.60
CA PRO A 594 2.93 -8.33 4.64
C PRO A 594 2.39 -9.14 3.44
N GLN A 595 3.21 -9.47 2.44
CA GLN A 595 2.85 -10.42 1.38
C GLN A 595 3.15 -11.88 1.77
N HIS A 596 3.86 -12.11 2.87
CA HIS A 596 4.29 -13.44 3.36
C HIS A 596 5.07 -14.26 2.31
N THR A 597 5.83 -13.57 1.46
CA THR A 597 6.63 -14.18 0.39
C THR A 597 8.11 -14.30 0.77
N ILE A 598 8.81 -15.22 0.11
CA ILE A 598 10.27 -15.30 0.12
C ILE A 598 10.80 -15.00 -1.29
N PRO A 599 12.01 -14.43 -1.44
CA PRO A 599 12.92 -14.01 -0.37
C PRO A 599 12.54 -12.67 0.30
N THR A 600 12.94 -12.51 1.56
CA THR A 600 12.90 -11.24 2.32
C THR A 600 14.31 -10.96 2.86
N LEU A 601 14.84 -9.77 2.59
CA LEU A 601 16.11 -9.25 3.10
C LEU A 601 15.85 -8.34 4.29
N VAL A 602 16.68 -8.43 5.32
CA VAL A 602 16.78 -7.42 6.39
C VAL A 602 18.21 -6.89 6.41
N ASP A 603 18.38 -5.58 6.32
CA ASP A 603 19.67 -4.91 6.28
C ASP A 603 19.66 -3.72 7.25
N ASN A 604 20.26 -3.90 8.44
CA ASN A 604 20.33 -2.89 9.50
C ASN A 604 18.94 -2.29 9.83
N GLY A 605 17.93 -3.16 10.03
CA GLY A 605 16.55 -2.75 10.33
C GLY A 605 15.71 -2.31 9.11
N PHE A 606 16.30 -2.20 7.91
CA PHE A 606 15.53 -2.04 6.66
C PHE A 606 15.11 -3.39 6.11
N SER A 607 13.80 -3.64 6.02
CA SER A 607 13.26 -4.86 5.42
C SER A 607 12.82 -4.64 3.97
N LEU A 608 13.17 -5.59 3.10
CA LEU A 608 12.86 -5.56 1.67
C LEU A 608 12.55 -6.97 1.17
N TRP A 609 11.39 -7.16 0.58
CA TRP A 609 10.99 -8.37 -0.15
C TRP A 609 10.76 -8.04 -1.63
N GLU A 610 10.54 -9.05 -2.46
CA GLU A 610 10.68 -9.06 -3.93
C GLU A 610 12.13 -9.30 -4.39
N SER A 611 12.40 -10.49 -4.94
CA SER A 611 13.76 -10.96 -5.26
C SER A 611 14.54 -10.02 -6.19
N ARG A 612 13.86 -9.44 -7.19
CA ARG A 612 14.50 -8.52 -8.15
C ARG A 612 14.72 -7.13 -7.58
N ALA A 613 13.85 -6.67 -6.67
CA ALA A 613 14.09 -5.44 -5.92
C ALA A 613 15.28 -5.60 -4.96
N ILE A 614 15.39 -6.76 -4.30
CA ILE A 614 16.54 -7.13 -3.45
C ILE A 614 17.84 -7.13 -4.27
N GLN A 615 17.83 -7.73 -5.46
CA GLN A 615 19.02 -7.73 -6.32
C GLN A 615 19.47 -6.31 -6.69
N ILE A 616 18.55 -5.43 -7.10
CA ILE A 616 18.86 -4.02 -7.39
C ILE A 616 19.41 -3.32 -6.14
N TYR A 617 18.78 -3.49 -4.99
CA TYR A 617 19.23 -2.88 -3.72
C TYR A 617 20.66 -3.31 -3.34
N LEU A 618 20.96 -4.61 -3.42
CA LEU A 618 22.27 -5.14 -3.06
C LEU A 618 23.37 -4.59 -3.96
N VAL A 619 23.16 -4.52 -5.27
CA VAL A 619 24.19 -3.99 -6.18
C VAL A 619 24.32 -2.46 -6.10
N GLU A 620 23.24 -1.74 -5.80
CA GLU A 620 23.34 -0.29 -5.60
C GLU A 620 24.02 0.10 -4.29
N LYS A 621 23.79 -0.67 -3.21
CA LYS A 621 24.37 -0.39 -1.89
C LYS A 621 25.76 -0.97 -1.70
N TYR A 622 26.01 -2.17 -2.21
CA TYR A 622 27.23 -2.95 -1.94
C TYR A 622 28.04 -3.30 -3.20
N GLY A 623 27.55 -2.94 -4.39
CA GLY A 623 28.29 -3.16 -5.63
C GLY A 623 29.65 -2.45 -5.60
N LYS A 624 30.70 -3.16 -6.03
CA LYS A 624 32.06 -2.59 -6.12
C LYS A 624 32.14 -1.47 -7.15
N ASP A 625 31.38 -1.62 -8.22
CA ASP A 625 31.26 -0.71 -9.35
C ASP A 625 29.84 -0.87 -9.97
N ASP A 626 29.59 -0.20 -11.10
CA ASP A 626 28.31 -0.28 -11.80
C ASP A 626 28.25 -1.41 -12.86
N SER A 627 29.19 -2.37 -12.84
CA SER A 627 29.22 -3.45 -13.84
C SER A 627 27.95 -4.30 -13.85
N LEU A 628 27.44 -4.65 -12.67
CA LEU A 628 26.25 -5.49 -12.52
C LEU A 628 24.94 -4.73 -12.74
N TYR A 629 24.97 -3.40 -12.60
CA TYR A 629 23.83 -2.50 -12.80
C TYR A 629 24.26 -1.12 -13.34
N PRO A 630 24.51 -1.03 -14.67
CA PRO A 630 25.15 0.13 -15.30
C PRO A 630 24.42 1.44 -15.02
N LYS A 631 25.16 2.56 -14.89
CA LYS A 631 24.55 3.90 -14.73
C LYS A 631 24.06 4.55 -16.02
N ASP A 632 24.51 4.05 -17.17
CA ASP A 632 24.01 4.50 -18.47
C ASP A 632 22.51 4.16 -18.61
N PRO A 633 21.63 5.14 -18.89
CA PRO A 633 20.19 4.92 -18.93
C PRO A 633 19.74 3.87 -19.95
N GLN A 634 20.40 3.76 -21.12
CA GLN A 634 20.00 2.79 -22.13
C GLN A 634 20.41 1.37 -21.73
N LYS A 635 21.64 1.19 -21.24
CA LYS A 635 22.11 -0.11 -20.72
C LYS A 635 21.27 -0.56 -19.53
N ARG A 636 20.99 0.34 -18.59
CA ARG A 636 20.13 0.05 -17.43
C ARG A 636 18.71 -0.29 -17.82
N ALA A 637 18.15 0.40 -18.83
CA ALA A 637 16.82 0.08 -19.35
C ALA A 637 16.73 -1.34 -19.91
N LEU A 638 17.79 -1.84 -20.57
CA LEU A 638 17.86 -3.23 -21.00
C LEU A 638 17.93 -4.20 -19.81
N VAL A 639 18.74 -3.91 -18.78
CA VAL A 639 18.78 -4.73 -17.56
C VAL A 639 17.40 -4.79 -16.88
N ASN A 640 16.77 -3.63 -16.66
CA ASN A 640 15.44 -3.56 -16.06
C ASN A 640 14.39 -4.29 -16.91
N GLN A 641 14.43 -4.12 -18.23
CA GLN A 641 13.56 -4.84 -19.17
C GLN A 641 13.70 -6.36 -18.99
N ARG A 642 14.92 -6.90 -18.87
CA ARG A 642 15.13 -8.34 -18.64
C ARG A 642 14.66 -8.80 -17.27
N LEU A 643 14.81 -8.00 -16.21
CA LEU A 643 14.27 -8.33 -14.89
C LEU A 643 12.74 -8.39 -14.90
N PHE A 644 12.06 -7.43 -15.54
CA PHE A 644 10.60 -7.44 -15.68
C PHE A 644 10.12 -8.56 -16.62
N PHE A 645 10.85 -8.85 -17.70
CA PHE A 645 10.60 -10.02 -18.55
C PHE A 645 10.69 -11.33 -17.76
N ASP A 646 11.72 -11.48 -16.92
CA ASP A 646 11.90 -12.68 -16.12
C ASP A 646 10.72 -12.89 -15.16
N MET A 647 10.30 -11.84 -14.43
CA MET A 647 9.16 -11.94 -13.51
C MET A 647 7.82 -12.14 -14.23
N GLY A 648 7.55 -11.36 -15.27
CA GLY A 648 6.22 -11.30 -15.91
C GLY A 648 6.00 -12.33 -17.01
N VAL A 649 7.08 -12.91 -17.55
CA VAL A 649 7.00 -13.84 -18.69
C VAL A 649 7.78 -15.11 -18.39
N PHE A 650 9.11 -15.04 -18.25
CA PHE A 650 9.94 -16.24 -18.20
C PHE A 650 9.58 -17.14 -17.00
N TYR A 651 9.81 -16.69 -15.77
CA TYR A 651 9.46 -17.43 -14.56
C TYR A 651 7.95 -17.71 -14.45
N GLN A 652 7.10 -16.76 -14.85
CA GLN A 652 5.66 -16.96 -14.82
C GLN A 652 5.21 -18.13 -15.71
N ARG A 653 5.76 -18.28 -16.91
CA ARG A 653 5.40 -19.39 -17.81
C ARG A 653 5.88 -20.74 -17.30
N PHE A 654 7.00 -20.79 -16.58
CA PHE A 654 7.38 -21.99 -15.83
C PHE A 654 6.31 -22.36 -14.82
N GLY A 655 5.90 -21.39 -13.99
CA GLY A 655 4.87 -21.59 -12.98
C GLY A 655 3.55 -22.05 -13.58
N ASP A 656 3.07 -21.38 -14.62
CA ASP A 656 1.82 -21.70 -15.33
C ASP A 656 1.78 -23.15 -15.86
N TYR A 657 2.93 -23.68 -16.27
CA TYR A 657 3.04 -25.05 -16.77
C TYR A 657 3.30 -26.06 -15.65
N TRP A 658 4.33 -25.86 -14.83
CA TRP A 658 4.82 -26.87 -13.88
C TRP A 658 4.09 -26.88 -12.55
N TYR A 659 3.69 -25.73 -11.99
CA TYR A 659 3.09 -25.70 -10.65
C TYR A 659 1.75 -26.43 -10.53
N PRO A 660 0.82 -26.34 -11.51
CA PRO A 660 -0.37 -27.16 -11.49
C PRO A 660 -0.06 -28.66 -11.49
N GLN A 661 0.99 -29.09 -12.18
CA GLN A 661 1.42 -30.49 -12.22
C GLN A 661 2.05 -30.94 -10.91
N ILE A 662 2.88 -30.10 -10.30
CA ILE A 662 3.62 -30.41 -9.08
C ILE A 662 2.70 -30.38 -7.85
N PHE A 663 1.96 -29.29 -7.67
CA PHE A 663 1.22 -29.01 -6.43
C PHE A 663 -0.24 -29.42 -6.50
N ALA A 664 -0.87 -29.32 -7.67
CA ALA A 664 -2.29 -29.69 -7.86
C ALA A 664 -2.46 -31.03 -8.59
N LYS A 665 -1.36 -31.72 -8.94
CA LYS A 665 -1.33 -33.00 -9.67
C LYS A 665 -2.16 -32.99 -10.97
N GLN A 666 -2.28 -31.83 -11.60
CA GLN A 666 -2.98 -31.68 -12.88
C GLN A 666 -2.13 -32.26 -14.02
N PRO A 667 -2.75 -32.76 -15.11
CA PRO A 667 -2.01 -33.16 -16.29
C PRO A 667 -1.31 -31.97 -16.96
N ALA A 668 -0.26 -32.26 -17.72
CA ALA A 668 0.42 -31.25 -18.53
C ALA A 668 -0.56 -30.56 -19.48
N ASN A 669 -0.48 -29.23 -19.57
CA ASN A 669 -1.33 -28.43 -20.43
C ASN A 669 -0.52 -27.97 -21.66
N ALA A 670 -0.94 -28.40 -22.86
CA ALA A 670 -0.22 -28.13 -24.10
C ALA A 670 -0.13 -26.63 -24.45
N ASP A 671 -1.16 -25.85 -24.13
CA ASP A 671 -1.14 -24.39 -24.38
C ASP A 671 -0.14 -23.68 -23.46
N ASN A 672 -0.07 -24.08 -22.19
CA ASN A 672 0.90 -23.54 -21.25
C ASN A 672 2.32 -24.01 -21.60
N GLU A 673 2.49 -25.24 -22.08
CA GLU A 673 3.78 -25.73 -22.59
C GLU A 673 4.27 -24.88 -23.76
N LYS A 674 3.38 -24.62 -24.72
CA LYS A 674 3.69 -23.77 -25.87
C LYS A 674 4.10 -22.36 -25.45
N LYS A 675 3.36 -21.74 -24.53
CA LYS A 675 3.72 -20.41 -24.00
C LYS A 675 5.06 -20.42 -23.25
N MET A 676 5.35 -21.50 -22.54
CA MET A 676 6.65 -21.70 -21.87
C MET A 676 7.79 -21.81 -22.89
N GLN A 677 7.61 -22.57 -23.98
CA GLN A 677 8.56 -22.66 -25.08
C GLN A 677 8.75 -21.30 -25.78
N GLU A 678 7.67 -20.55 -26.01
CA GLU A 678 7.71 -19.18 -26.56
C GLU A 678 8.53 -18.23 -25.67
N ALA A 679 8.37 -18.31 -24.34
CA ALA A 679 9.17 -17.51 -23.41
C ALA A 679 10.68 -17.80 -23.53
N VAL A 680 11.06 -19.07 -23.69
CA VAL A 680 12.46 -19.45 -23.94
C VAL A 680 12.93 -18.97 -25.32
N ALA A 681 12.07 -18.99 -26.33
CA ALA A 681 12.37 -18.44 -27.65
C ALA A 681 12.64 -16.93 -27.62
N PHE A 682 11.91 -16.17 -26.81
CA PHE A 682 12.18 -14.73 -26.61
C PHE A 682 13.56 -14.51 -25.98
N LEU A 683 13.90 -15.26 -24.93
CA LEU A 683 15.23 -15.17 -24.32
C LEU A 683 16.33 -15.55 -25.33
N ASN A 684 16.10 -16.57 -26.16
CA ASN A 684 17.02 -16.95 -27.23
C ASN A 684 17.24 -15.82 -28.24
N THR A 685 16.20 -15.04 -28.51
CA THR A 685 16.26 -13.87 -29.41
C THR A 685 17.00 -12.71 -28.75
N PHE A 686 16.80 -12.46 -27.45
CA PHE A 686 17.55 -11.40 -26.73
C PHE A 686 19.06 -11.65 -26.70
N LEU A 687 19.46 -12.91 -26.70
CA LEU A 687 20.86 -13.35 -26.69
C LEU A 687 21.49 -13.38 -28.10
N GLU A 688 20.72 -13.12 -29.15
CA GLU A 688 21.26 -13.08 -30.51
C GLU A 688 22.26 -11.92 -30.65
N GLY A 689 23.52 -12.26 -30.97
CA GLY A 689 24.60 -11.28 -31.10
C GLY A 689 25.17 -10.75 -29.78
N HIS A 690 24.76 -11.30 -28.64
CA HIS A 690 25.19 -10.84 -27.30
C HIS A 690 25.70 -11.99 -26.42
N GLN A 691 26.66 -11.69 -25.55
CA GLN A 691 27.17 -12.71 -24.61
C GLN A 691 26.25 -12.98 -23.42
N TYR A 692 25.47 -11.96 -23.02
CA TYR A 692 24.61 -11.91 -21.85
C TYR A 692 23.25 -11.27 -22.19
N ALA A 693 22.25 -11.44 -21.33
CA ALA A 693 20.86 -11.13 -21.64
C ALA A 693 20.60 -9.63 -21.89
N ALA A 694 21.41 -8.76 -21.32
CA ALA A 694 21.32 -7.30 -21.45
C ALA A 694 22.48 -6.67 -22.24
N GLY A 695 23.26 -7.47 -22.98
CA GLY A 695 24.41 -7.02 -23.76
C GLY A 695 25.62 -7.94 -23.60
N ASP A 696 26.83 -7.39 -23.62
CA ASP A 696 28.06 -8.20 -23.57
C ASP A 696 28.72 -8.25 -22.18
N GLN A 697 28.03 -7.73 -21.17
CA GLN A 697 28.48 -7.71 -19.78
C GLN A 697 27.51 -8.49 -18.91
N LEU A 698 28.04 -9.28 -17.97
CA LEU A 698 27.25 -9.97 -16.95
C LEU A 698 26.57 -8.94 -16.04
N THR A 699 25.26 -9.06 -15.86
CA THR A 699 24.46 -8.15 -15.01
C THR A 699 23.53 -8.93 -14.07
N ILE A 700 22.85 -8.22 -13.17
CA ILE A 700 21.79 -8.83 -12.34
C ILE A 700 20.64 -9.44 -13.15
N ALA A 701 20.41 -9.00 -14.39
CA ALA A 701 19.44 -9.65 -15.27
C ALA A 701 19.83 -11.11 -15.56
N ASP A 702 21.11 -11.36 -15.79
CA ASP A 702 21.63 -12.71 -16.04
C ASP A 702 21.52 -13.58 -14.80
N LEU A 703 21.85 -13.03 -13.63
CA LEU A 703 21.74 -13.76 -12.36
C LEU A 703 20.29 -14.19 -12.09
N SER A 704 19.33 -13.29 -12.29
CA SER A 704 17.90 -13.58 -12.12
C SER A 704 17.41 -14.62 -13.13
N LEU A 705 17.68 -14.42 -14.43
CA LEU A 705 17.26 -15.34 -15.48
C LEU A 705 17.91 -16.71 -15.35
N ALA A 706 19.18 -16.78 -14.92
CA ALA A 706 19.90 -18.05 -14.81
C ALA A 706 19.36 -18.89 -13.64
N ALA A 707 18.88 -18.26 -12.56
CA ALA A 707 18.17 -18.95 -11.49
C ALA A 707 16.84 -19.57 -11.99
N SER A 708 16.05 -18.80 -12.74
CA SER A 708 14.86 -19.32 -13.42
C SER A 708 15.23 -20.47 -14.36
N ALA A 709 16.22 -20.29 -15.25
CA ALA A 709 16.63 -21.28 -16.24
C ALA A 709 17.19 -22.57 -15.59
N ALA A 710 17.89 -22.49 -14.46
CA ALA A 710 18.30 -23.66 -13.69
C ALA A 710 17.09 -24.47 -13.23
N THR A 711 16.03 -23.80 -12.78
CA THR A 711 14.76 -24.45 -12.39
C THR A 711 14.09 -25.16 -13.57
N TYR A 712 14.11 -24.55 -14.76
CA TYR A 712 13.68 -25.19 -16.01
C TYR A 712 14.49 -26.45 -16.31
N GLU A 713 15.82 -26.36 -16.23
CA GLU A 713 16.74 -27.46 -16.53
C GLU A 713 16.53 -28.65 -15.60
N VAL A 714 16.45 -28.41 -14.29
CA VAL A 714 16.22 -29.48 -13.30
C VAL A 714 14.82 -30.08 -13.39
N ALA A 715 13.85 -29.33 -13.91
CA ALA A 715 12.53 -29.82 -14.29
C ALA A 715 12.51 -30.62 -15.60
N GLY A 716 13.63 -30.71 -16.30
CA GLY A 716 13.78 -31.50 -17.52
C GLY A 716 13.45 -30.74 -18.82
N PHE A 717 13.42 -29.40 -18.79
CA PHE A 717 13.29 -28.63 -20.02
C PHE A 717 14.56 -28.76 -20.88
N ASP A 718 14.38 -29.12 -22.15
CA ASP A 718 15.48 -29.29 -23.11
C ASP A 718 15.84 -27.96 -23.79
N PHE A 719 16.96 -27.37 -23.37
CA PHE A 719 17.49 -26.14 -23.96
C PHE A 719 18.23 -26.34 -25.28
N SER A 720 18.47 -27.57 -25.76
CA SER A 720 19.24 -27.82 -26.99
C SER A 720 18.62 -27.19 -28.25
N LYS A 721 17.31 -26.95 -28.23
CA LYS A 721 16.56 -26.26 -29.30
C LYS A 721 16.77 -24.73 -29.31
N TYR A 722 17.41 -24.20 -28.27
CA TYR A 722 17.64 -22.77 -28.04
C TYR A 722 19.13 -22.53 -27.83
N PRO A 723 19.96 -22.59 -28.90
CA PRO A 723 21.41 -22.64 -28.79
C PRO A 723 22.00 -21.42 -28.09
N ASN A 724 21.38 -20.23 -28.24
CA ASN A 724 21.86 -19.03 -27.55
C ASN A 724 21.61 -19.13 -26.05
N VAL A 725 20.42 -19.62 -25.64
CA VAL A 725 20.08 -19.85 -24.23
C VAL A 725 20.99 -20.90 -23.62
N GLN A 726 21.20 -22.02 -24.31
CA GLN A 726 22.09 -23.08 -23.84
C GLN A 726 23.52 -22.56 -23.65
N ALA A 727 24.09 -21.89 -24.65
CA ALA A 727 25.44 -21.33 -24.57
C ALA A 727 25.57 -20.26 -23.48
N TRP A 728 24.54 -19.42 -23.31
CA TRP A 728 24.50 -18.42 -22.24
C TRP A 728 24.38 -19.04 -20.84
N LEU A 729 23.53 -20.05 -20.66
CA LEU A 729 23.35 -20.72 -19.36
C LEU A 729 24.65 -21.41 -18.92
N GLU A 730 25.35 -22.09 -19.84
CA GLU A 730 26.67 -22.66 -19.56
C GLU A 730 27.72 -21.59 -19.21
N ARG A 731 27.63 -20.41 -19.85
CA ARG A 731 28.47 -19.26 -19.52
C ARG A 731 28.15 -18.73 -18.12
N CYS A 732 26.88 -18.67 -17.73
CA CYS A 732 26.45 -18.27 -16.39
C CYS A 732 26.92 -19.28 -15.34
N LYS A 733 26.71 -20.58 -15.55
CA LYS A 733 27.22 -21.66 -14.69
C LYS A 733 28.71 -21.51 -14.39
N LYS A 734 29.49 -21.18 -15.41
CA LYS A 734 30.95 -21.04 -15.29
C LYS A 734 31.41 -19.74 -14.65
N ASN A 735 30.74 -18.62 -14.94
CA ASN A 735 31.29 -17.29 -14.68
C ASN A 735 30.47 -16.45 -13.69
N ALA A 736 29.23 -16.83 -13.36
CA ALA A 736 28.42 -16.08 -12.42
C ALA A 736 28.90 -16.35 -10.97
N PRO A 737 29.29 -15.32 -10.21
CA PRO A 737 29.71 -15.50 -8.82
C PRO A 737 28.62 -16.16 -7.97
N GLY A 738 28.98 -17.23 -7.26
CA GLY A 738 28.06 -17.94 -6.37
C GLY A 738 27.02 -18.82 -7.08
N TYR A 739 27.19 -19.14 -8.37
CA TYR A 739 26.26 -20.00 -9.10
C TYR A 739 26.03 -21.37 -8.44
N ASP A 740 27.05 -21.93 -7.78
CA ASP A 740 26.93 -23.20 -7.06
C ASP A 740 25.82 -23.18 -5.99
N LEU A 741 25.59 -22.03 -5.34
CA LEU A 741 24.48 -21.86 -4.39
C LEU A 741 23.12 -21.95 -5.08
N ASN A 742 23.00 -21.37 -6.27
CA ASN A 742 21.80 -21.48 -7.09
C ASN A 742 21.58 -22.93 -7.55
N GLN A 743 22.63 -23.61 -8.01
CA GLN A 743 22.53 -24.99 -8.45
C GLN A 743 22.08 -25.91 -7.31
N ALA A 744 22.67 -25.75 -6.12
CA ALA A 744 22.26 -26.51 -4.93
C ALA A 744 20.76 -26.30 -4.60
N GLY A 745 20.26 -25.06 -4.73
CA GLY A 745 18.84 -24.76 -4.53
C GLY A 745 17.94 -25.39 -5.60
N ALA A 746 18.35 -25.38 -6.87
CA ALA A 746 17.62 -26.02 -7.96
C ALA A 746 17.59 -27.55 -7.80
N ASP A 747 18.69 -28.16 -7.38
CA ASP A 747 18.78 -29.58 -7.11
C ASP A 747 17.91 -29.99 -5.91
N ASP A 748 17.86 -29.17 -4.85
CA ASP A 748 16.95 -29.37 -3.72
C ASP A 748 15.47 -29.25 -4.14
N PHE A 749 15.13 -28.27 -5.00
CA PHE A 749 13.80 -28.16 -5.58
C PHE A 749 13.43 -29.43 -6.36
N LYS A 750 14.33 -29.94 -7.18
CA LYS A 750 14.13 -31.20 -7.91
C LYS A 750 13.93 -32.37 -6.94
N ALA A 751 14.79 -32.54 -5.95
CA ALA A 751 14.70 -33.62 -4.99
C ALA A 751 13.36 -33.60 -4.23
N LYS A 752 12.90 -32.42 -3.81
CA LYS A 752 11.65 -32.26 -3.03
C LYS A 752 10.37 -32.43 -3.85
N PHE A 753 10.34 -31.85 -5.05
CA PHE A 753 9.08 -31.66 -5.78
C PHE A 753 8.97 -32.50 -7.06
N LEU A 754 10.10 -32.96 -7.58
CA LEU A 754 10.18 -33.71 -8.84
C LEU A 754 10.74 -35.13 -8.65
N GLY A 755 11.33 -35.43 -7.48
CA GLY A 755 11.90 -36.72 -7.07
C GLY A 755 10.85 -37.80 -6.80
N GLY A 756 10.12 -38.19 -7.84
CA GLY A 756 9.11 -39.24 -7.81
C GLY A 756 8.50 -39.53 -9.19
N LYS A 757 9.10 -38.99 -10.26
CA LYS A 757 8.80 -39.28 -11.66
C LYS A 757 10.04 -39.82 -12.34
#